data_AF-A0A926H5U2-F1
#
_entry.id   AF-A0A926H5U2-F1
#
_cell.length_a   1.000
_cell.length_b   1.000
_cell.length_c   1.000
_cell.angle_alpha   90.00
_cell.angle_beta   90.00
_cell.angle_gamma   90.00
#
_symmetry.space_group_name_H-M   'P 1'
#
loop_
_entity.id
_entity.type
_entity.pdbx_description
1 polymer ?
#
loop_
_entity_poly.entity_id
_entity_poly.type
_entity_poly.pdbx_seq_one_letter_code
_entity_poly.pdbx_strand_id
1 'polypeptide(L)'
;MAHKEPTIAGILRELAGEFAAIVPEREVFDRVLALRPSSAKNPYGSIRNQLRFQAPRLGWVYLGSGELMPLHAALTGLRFRIIPAQAEIAAEVIIWSSLRPFVPLRPVETRVVDASGSLVPAREAAIDHGSGPFGQLSEPALKLDGWFARNSFRAGDSVLVTIRTHEPLTLEVSRESAAAFRAAEVAPHERALLDSLMELVSKGQRGPLMVEMSVLPVYARAPWRTSYPGRPWQQLVDNDRRMRIIHSEMIADSRFRSPLDIMLGEESPDADTQAFEEQLFGQISTLQEQMRASRRSAVERELWDGMAPRVSTSHTMFDFEQGTSTTLYPGAVDALEDHTATIEEHIANGDYEDEDDALLIDDEADMFGMVDDGYDEELDDIVDIDDIQVFIDRNPEVAEATRRLMESLTPEEQRRLDNARSIEDVQQILAPRLPELLRTEPSLWVPLEPSMFEHYDATGNGNGHHDDEGEHRPGAELDLLSNQGWDDAPDPLGSDEDDWVDDDELFSGNDANHTADGFEAALERSNNLIEQFVASQIDAGRSKATVSARASDLWLYADFLSRFYGRAIDQGDYATLDECLFFFYPRKVLNSSPRNAREMCTSLKQFYSFLKSEGVIGNDTFAQALWQRRDQAALVIELYEQIDGESPQFERLFAHLFAPYTA
;
A
#
# COMPACT_ATOMS: atom_id res chain seq x y z
N MET A 1 39.41 12.38 23.45
CA MET A 1 38.53 12.56 22.28
C MET A 1 37.57 11.40 22.30
N ALA A 2 36.27 11.64 22.46
CA ALA A 2 35.29 10.56 22.47
C ALA A 2 35.20 9.97 21.05
N HIS A 3 35.51 8.69 20.89
CA HIS A 3 35.22 7.98 19.65
C HIS A 3 33.70 7.93 19.52
N LYS A 4 33.17 8.76 18.61
CA LYS A 4 31.74 8.79 18.29
C LYS A 4 31.40 7.43 17.69
N GLU A 5 30.46 6.71 18.29
CA GLU A 5 30.03 5.41 17.75
C GLU A 5 29.65 5.55 16.27
N PRO A 6 30.08 4.61 15.41
CA PRO A 6 29.76 4.65 14.00
C PRO A 6 28.24 4.50 13.79
N THR A 7 27.65 5.39 13.01
CA THR A 7 26.22 5.31 12.67
C THR A 7 25.97 4.20 11.65
N ILE A 8 24.77 3.61 11.63
CA ILE A 8 24.39 2.59 10.62
C ILE A 8 24.65 3.11 9.20
N ALA A 9 24.26 4.36 8.91
CA ALA A 9 24.53 5.00 7.62
C ALA A 9 26.03 5.14 7.29
N GLY A 10 26.88 5.38 8.29
CA GLY A 10 28.34 5.43 8.13
C GLY A 10 28.91 4.05 7.81
N ILE A 11 28.47 3.03 8.55
CA ILE A 11 28.88 1.64 8.34
C ILE A 11 28.45 1.14 6.96
N LEU A 12 27.20 1.40 6.56
CA LEU A 12 26.69 1.01 5.25
C LEU A 12 27.50 1.63 4.11
N ARG A 13 27.92 2.90 4.23
CA ARG A 13 28.79 3.55 3.24
C ARG A 13 30.18 2.92 3.16
N GLU A 14 30.76 2.57 4.30
CA GLU A 14 32.07 1.90 4.34
C GLU A 14 31.99 0.50 3.74
N LEU A 15 30.99 -0.29 4.14
CA LEU A 15 30.73 -1.62 3.59
C LEU A 15 30.48 -1.60 2.08
N ALA A 16 29.79 -0.57 1.56
CA ALA A 16 29.58 -0.43 0.12
C ALA A 16 30.90 -0.38 -0.68
N GLY A 17 32.00 0.05 -0.07
CA GLY A 17 33.34 0.05 -0.68
C GLY A 17 34.05 -1.30 -0.66
N GLU A 18 33.60 -2.25 0.18
CA GLU A 18 34.24 -3.56 0.34
C GLU A 18 33.71 -4.61 -0.65
N PHE A 19 32.47 -4.47 -1.10
CA PHE A 19 31.83 -5.41 -2.00
C PHE A 19 31.97 -4.99 -3.46
N ALA A 20 32.11 -5.96 -4.38
CA ALA A 20 32.28 -5.68 -5.82
C ALA A 20 31.13 -6.21 -6.71
N ALA A 21 30.16 -6.92 -6.12
CA ALA A 21 29.09 -7.61 -6.84
C ALA A 21 27.79 -7.63 -6.02
N ILE A 22 26.77 -8.31 -6.53
CA ILE A 22 25.51 -8.53 -5.82
C ILE A 22 25.77 -9.33 -4.54
N VAL A 23 25.14 -8.93 -3.45
CA VAL A 23 25.30 -9.48 -2.10
C VAL A 23 23.92 -9.73 -1.50
N PRO A 24 23.71 -10.83 -0.76
CA PRO A 24 22.51 -11.01 0.03
C PRO A 24 22.37 -9.91 1.11
N GLU A 25 21.18 -9.35 1.26
CA GLU A 25 20.84 -8.31 2.25
C GLU A 25 21.24 -8.75 3.67
N ARG A 26 20.97 -10.01 4.00
CA ARG A 26 21.31 -10.60 5.30
C ARG A 26 22.82 -10.53 5.62
N GLU A 27 23.69 -10.76 4.64
CA GLU A 27 25.13 -10.67 4.86
C GLU A 27 25.54 -9.23 5.22
N VAL A 28 24.98 -8.24 4.52
CA VAL A 28 25.24 -6.83 4.82
C VAL A 28 24.73 -6.49 6.22
N PHE A 29 23.56 -7.00 6.60
CA PHE A 29 22.95 -6.73 7.90
C PHE A 29 23.76 -7.32 9.05
N ASP A 30 24.22 -8.56 8.88
CA ASP A 30 25.07 -9.23 9.86
C ASP A 30 26.38 -8.47 10.07
N ARG A 31 26.98 -7.93 9.00
CA ARG A 31 28.19 -7.08 9.13
C ARG A 31 27.91 -5.75 9.82
N VAL A 32 26.76 -5.12 9.55
CA VAL A 32 26.37 -3.90 10.26
C VAL A 32 26.20 -4.19 11.75
N LEU A 33 25.52 -5.27 12.12
CA LEU A 33 25.31 -5.65 13.52
C LEU A 33 26.58 -6.14 14.21
N ALA A 34 27.54 -6.71 13.47
CA ALA A 34 28.86 -7.04 14.01
C ALA A 34 29.66 -5.79 14.40
N LEU A 35 29.52 -4.69 13.64
CA LEU A 35 30.18 -3.41 13.90
C LEU A 35 29.41 -2.53 14.90
N ARG A 36 28.08 -2.67 14.92
CA ARG A 36 27.18 -1.96 15.85
C ARG A 36 26.09 -2.92 16.35
N PRO A 37 26.37 -3.69 17.42
CA PRO A 37 25.39 -4.58 18.01
C PRO A 37 24.13 -3.82 18.44
N SER A 38 22.97 -4.44 18.26
CA SER A 38 21.67 -3.88 18.65
C SER A 38 20.98 -4.85 19.61
N SER A 39 20.37 -4.31 20.66
CA SER A 39 19.55 -5.05 21.63
C SER A 39 18.04 -4.96 21.34
N ALA A 40 17.64 -4.40 20.19
CA ALA A 40 16.24 -4.28 19.80
C ALA A 40 15.62 -5.65 19.46
N LYS A 41 14.29 -5.79 19.67
CA LYS A 41 13.50 -6.99 19.31
C LYS A 41 13.69 -7.39 17.84
N ASN A 42 13.79 -6.39 16.95
CA ASN A 42 14.14 -6.58 15.53
C ASN A 42 15.38 -5.73 15.14
N PRO A 43 16.60 -6.27 15.24
CA PRO A 43 17.82 -5.51 14.99
C PRO A 43 18.01 -5.14 13.50
N TYR A 44 17.37 -5.87 12.57
CA TYR A 44 17.45 -5.62 11.13
C TYR A 44 16.52 -4.51 10.64
N GLY A 45 15.40 -4.25 11.34
CA GLY A 45 14.38 -3.30 10.90
C GLY A 45 14.94 -1.89 10.62
N SER A 46 15.77 -1.37 11.51
CA SER A 46 16.40 -0.05 11.34
C SER A 46 17.34 0.04 10.13
N ILE A 47 18.05 -1.05 9.81
CA ILE A 47 18.97 -1.14 8.67
C ILE A 47 18.15 -1.20 7.36
N ARG A 48 17.10 -2.03 7.36
CA ARG A 48 16.19 -2.18 6.22
C ARG A 48 15.49 -0.87 5.89
N ASN A 49 14.96 -0.15 6.88
CA ASN A 49 14.32 1.15 6.67
C ASN A 49 15.28 2.18 6.06
N GLN A 50 16.54 2.23 6.50
CA GLN A 50 17.53 3.12 5.88
C GLN A 50 17.81 2.77 4.41
N LEU A 51 17.93 1.49 4.08
CA LEU A 51 18.16 1.06 2.71
C LEU A 51 16.92 1.26 1.82
N ARG A 52 15.71 1.05 2.35
CA ARG A 52 14.45 1.25 1.62
C ARG A 52 14.33 2.67 1.06
N PHE A 53 14.67 3.68 1.86
CA PHE A 53 14.49 5.09 1.48
C PHE A 53 15.76 5.80 1.02
N GLN A 54 16.95 5.29 1.37
CA GLN A 54 18.21 6.01 1.17
C GLN A 54 19.32 5.16 0.53
N ALA A 55 19.04 3.95 0.02
CA ALA A 55 20.07 3.05 -0.53
C ALA A 55 21.10 3.76 -1.44
N PRO A 56 20.71 4.52 -2.49
CA PRO A 56 21.69 5.19 -3.35
C PRO A 56 22.58 6.19 -2.59
N ARG A 57 22.04 6.92 -1.62
CA ARG A 57 22.80 7.86 -0.77
C ARG A 57 23.76 7.15 0.17
N LEU A 58 23.50 5.88 0.47
CA LEU A 58 24.33 5.02 1.31
C LEU A 58 25.31 4.16 0.49
N GLY A 59 25.35 4.33 -0.83
CA GLY A 59 26.25 3.59 -1.71
C GLY A 59 25.71 2.23 -2.15
N TRP A 60 24.40 2.00 -2.07
CA TRP A 60 23.74 0.74 -2.40
C TRP A 60 22.64 0.91 -3.45
N VAL A 61 22.35 -0.17 -4.18
CA VAL A 61 21.18 -0.33 -5.04
C VAL A 61 20.39 -1.51 -4.50
N TYR A 62 19.14 -1.28 -4.16
CA TYR A 62 18.23 -2.33 -3.74
C TYR A 62 17.69 -3.06 -4.98
N LEU A 63 17.93 -4.37 -5.08
CA LEU A 63 17.57 -5.13 -6.27
C LEU A 63 16.26 -5.93 -6.13
N GLY A 64 15.62 -5.87 -4.97
CA GLY A 64 14.49 -6.73 -4.62
C GLY A 64 14.90 -8.16 -4.26
N SER A 65 13.98 -8.92 -3.66
CA SER A 65 14.19 -10.32 -3.25
C SER A 65 15.33 -10.55 -2.24
N GLY A 66 15.62 -9.57 -1.39
CA GLY A 66 16.68 -9.67 -0.38
C GLY A 66 18.10 -9.57 -0.95
N GLU A 67 18.28 -8.92 -2.10
CA GLU A 67 19.59 -8.70 -2.73
C GLU A 67 19.93 -7.21 -2.82
N LEU A 68 21.21 -6.89 -2.57
CA LEU A 68 21.79 -5.57 -2.66
C LEU A 68 22.96 -5.58 -3.64
N MET A 69 23.21 -4.44 -4.30
CA MET A 69 24.43 -4.24 -5.08
C MET A 69 25.09 -2.93 -4.70
N PRO A 70 26.43 -2.89 -4.53
CA PRO A 70 27.15 -1.64 -4.34
C PRO A 70 26.93 -0.70 -5.52
N LEU A 71 26.61 0.56 -5.24
CA LEU A 71 26.32 1.58 -6.26
C LEU A 71 27.50 1.79 -7.20
N HIS A 72 28.72 1.77 -6.68
CA HIS A 72 29.93 1.88 -7.52
C HIS A 72 30.05 0.72 -8.50
N ALA A 73 29.67 -0.50 -8.12
CA ALA A 73 29.70 -1.68 -8.98
C ALA A 73 28.57 -1.65 -10.02
N ALA A 74 27.40 -1.09 -9.67
CA ALA A 74 26.29 -0.92 -10.58
C ALA A 74 26.59 0.13 -11.67
N LEU A 75 27.20 1.25 -11.27
CA LEU A 75 27.45 2.40 -12.15
C LEU A 75 28.77 2.34 -12.92
N THR A 76 29.83 1.71 -12.40
CA THR A 76 31.13 1.71 -13.09
C THR A 76 31.03 1.00 -14.45
N GLY A 77 31.41 1.69 -15.51
CA GLY A 77 31.32 1.22 -16.89
C GLY A 77 29.91 1.28 -17.48
N LEU A 78 28.91 1.73 -16.74
CA LEU A 78 27.55 1.92 -17.23
C LEU A 78 27.54 2.88 -18.42
N ARG A 79 26.83 2.49 -19.48
CA ARG A 79 26.66 3.29 -20.68
C ARG A 79 25.20 3.61 -20.89
N PHE A 80 24.90 4.88 -21.14
CA PHE A 80 23.56 5.35 -21.45
C PHE A 80 23.61 6.47 -22.49
N ARG A 81 22.44 6.83 -23.01
CA ARG A 81 22.27 7.78 -24.10
C ARG A 81 21.44 8.96 -23.65
N ILE A 82 21.83 10.14 -24.08
CA ILE A 82 21.04 11.37 -24.00
C ILE A 82 20.82 11.87 -25.43
N ILE A 83 19.62 12.33 -25.74
CA ILE A 83 19.30 12.99 -27.01
C ILE A 83 18.89 14.43 -26.68
N PRO A 84 19.83 15.39 -26.71
CA PRO A 84 19.57 16.76 -26.30
C PRO A 84 18.55 17.44 -27.22
N ALA A 85 17.65 18.22 -26.63
CA ALA A 85 16.72 19.07 -27.36
C ALA A 85 17.46 20.20 -28.10
N GLN A 86 16.79 20.80 -29.09
CA GLN A 86 17.37 21.91 -29.85
C GLN A 86 17.78 23.10 -28.95
N ALA A 87 17.01 23.36 -27.89
CA ALA A 87 17.28 24.40 -26.91
C ALA A 87 18.55 24.08 -26.09
N GLU A 88 18.74 22.82 -25.69
CA GLU A 88 19.93 22.36 -24.97
C GLU A 88 21.20 22.47 -25.83
N ILE A 89 21.12 22.07 -27.10
CA ILE A 89 22.24 22.20 -28.06
C ILE A 89 22.62 23.68 -28.23
N ALA A 90 21.61 24.57 -28.36
CA ALA A 90 21.84 26.00 -28.53
C ALA A 90 22.43 26.65 -27.27
N ALA A 91 22.01 26.22 -26.08
CA ALA A 91 22.52 26.71 -24.81
C ALA A 91 23.84 26.04 -24.38
N GLU A 92 24.26 24.99 -25.09
CA GLU A 92 25.40 24.11 -24.80
C GLU A 92 25.32 23.43 -23.43
N VAL A 93 24.14 22.94 -23.09
CA VAL A 93 23.84 22.30 -21.80
C VAL A 93 23.31 20.88 -21.98
N ILE A 94 23.34 20.11 -20.89
CA ILE A 94 22.61 18.85 -20.72
C ILE A 94 21.77 19.00 -19.45
N ILE A 95 20.46 18.85 -19.53
CA ILE A 95 19.58 18.90 -18.35
C ILE A 95 19.87 17.77 -17.37
N TRP A 96 19.77 18.03 -16.06
CA TRP A 96 20.10 17.03 -15.04
C TRP A 96 19.13 15.84 -15.02
N SER A 97 17.86 16.06 -15.36
CA SER A 97 16.85 15.01 -15.48
C SER A 97 17.26 13.93 -16.50
N SER A 98 17.98 14.31 -17.57
CA SER A 98 18.52 13.37 -18.57
C SER A 98 19.66 12.48 -18.03
N LEU A 99 20.30 12.89 -16.93
CA LEU A 99 21.36 12.12 -16.27
C LEU A 99 20.83 11.19 -15.17
N ARG A 100 19.57 11.36 -14.75
CA ARG A 100 18.93 10.50 -13.74
C ARG A 100 18.54 9.13 -14.32
N PRO A 101 18.52 8.08 -13.48
CA PRO A 101 18.92 8.03 -12.07
C PRO A 101 20.44 7.82 -11.85
N PHE A 102 21.24 7.84 -12.91
CA PHE A 102 22.64 7.39 -12.86
C PHE A 102 23.59 8.43 -12.25
N VAL A 103 23.16 9.68 -12.19
CA VAL A 103 23.89 10.79 -11.59
C VAL A 103 22.98 11.52 -10.61
N PRO A 104 23.41 11.76 -9.35
CA PRO A 104 22.60 12.47 -8.35
C PRO A 104 22.40 13.95 -8.70
N LEU A 105 21.24 14.51 -8.30
CA LEU A 105 20.86 15.91 -8.52
C LEU A 105 21.75 16.98 -7.84
N ARG A 106 22.59 16.58 -6.87
CA ARG A 106 23.43 17.50 -6.08
C ARG A 106 24.91 17.21 -6.30
N PRO A 107 25.78 18.23 -6.21
CA PRO A 107 27.16 18.12 -6.69
C PRO A 107 27.99 17.17 -5.82
N VAL A 108 28.20 15.96 -6.32
CA VAL A 108 29.49 15.28 -6.21
C VAL A 108 30.41 15.98 -7.21
N GLU A 109 31.70 16.13 -6.91
CA GLU A 109 32.68 16.62 -7.89
C GLU A 109 32.57 15.78 -9.18
N THR A 110 31.88 16.33 -10.18
CA THR A 110 31.60 15.65 -11.44
C THR A 110 32.61 16.11 -12.47
N ARG A 111 33.45 15.20 -12.93
CA ARG A 111 34.45 15.45 -13.96
C ARG A 111 33.91 14.94 -15.29
N VAL A 112 33.87 15.80 -16.29
CA VAL A 112 33.48 15.40 -17.64
C VAL A 112 34.73 15.31 -18.50
N VAL A 113 34.90 14.19 -19.20
CA VAL A 113 35.99 13.96 -20.16
C VAL A 113 35.41 13.56 -21.50
N ASP A 114 36.12 13.83 -22.59
CA ASP A 114 35.74 13.33 -23.90
C ASP A 114 36.29 11.90 -24.14
N ALA A 115 35.96 11.32 -25.29
CA ALA A 115 36.45 9.99 -25.68
C ALA A 115 37.98 9.84 -25.78
N SER A 116 38.73 10.96 -25.83
CA SER A 116 40.20 10.95 -25.79
C SER A 116 40.76 11.02 -24.37
N GLY A 117 39.89 11.15 -23.37
CA GLY A 117 40.26 11.39 -21.98
C GLY A 117 40.58 12.85 -21.66
N SER A 118 40.34 13.77 -22.58
CA SER A 118 40.58 15.20 -22.36
C SER A 118 39.45 15.82 -21.56
N LEU A 119 39.77 16.70 -20.62
CA LEU A 119 38.77 17.36 -19.77
C LEU A 119 37.85 18.24 -20.62
N VAL A 120 36.54 18.05 -20.45
CA VAL A 120 35.50 18.95 -20.96
C VAL A 120 35.14 19.92 -19.85
N PRO A 121 35.35 21.23 -20.02
CA PRO A 121 34.93 22.21 -19.02
C PRO A 121 33.43 22.09 -18.79
N ALA A 122 33.05 21.82 -17.55
CA ALA A 122 31.68 21.61 -17.13
C ALA A 122 31.35 22.49 -15.92
N ARG A 123 30.18 23.13 -15.92
CA ARG A 123 29.72 23.96 -14.80
C ARG A 123 28.20 23.90 -14.67
N GLU A 124 27.72 24.14 -13.46
CA GLU A 124 26.30 24.27 -13.18
C GLU A 124 25.71 25.44 -13.97
N ALA A 125 24.54 25.20 -14.54
CA ALA A 125 23.73 26.16 -15.26
C ALA A 125 22.25 25.81 -15.06
N ALA A 126 21.37 26.58 -15.69
CA ALA A 126 19.97 26.23 -15.82
C ALA A 126 19.48 26.65 -17.20
N ILE A 127 18.49 25.94 -17.73
CA ILE A 127 17.78 26.31 -18.94
C ILE A 127 16.42 26.90 -18.54
N ASP A 128 16.02 27.99 -19.18
CA ASP A 128 14.73 28.63 -18.95
C ASP A 128 13.75 28.12 -20.02
N HIS A 129 12.65 27.51 -19.57
CA HIS A 129 11.57 27.01 -20.42
C HIS A 129 10.43 28.03 -20.57
N GLY A 130 10.55 29.21 -19.96
CA GLY A 130 9.56 30.29 -20.01
C GLY A 130 8.66 30.32 -18.77
N SER A 131 7.53 31.02 -18.88
CA SER A 131 6.57 31.18 -17.79
C SER A 131 5.47 30.12 -17.85
N GLY A 132 5.37 29.29 -16.82
CA GLY A 132 4.23 28.40 -16.56
C GLY A 132 3.22 29.01 -15.58
N PRO A 133 2.12 28.30 -15.26
CA PRO A 133 1.06 28.77 -14.36
C PRO A 133 1.57 29.08 -12.94
N PHE A 134 2.71 28.49 -12.54
CA PHE A 134 3.35 28.71 -11.24
C PHE A 134 4.60 29.61 -11.30
N GLY A 135 4.83 30.31 -12.41
CA GLY A 135 5.97 31.22 -12.59
C GLY A 135 7.02 30.69 -13.57
N GLN A 136 8.24 31.21 -13.48
CA GLN A 136 9.32 30.90 -14.41
C GLN A 136 9.81 29.46 -14.20
N LEU A 137 9.66 28.62 -15.22
CA LEU A 137 10.08 27.22 -15.21
C LEU A 137 11.54 27.17 -15.67
N SER A 138 12.46 27.04 -14.71
CA SER A 138 13.86 26.81 -15.02
C SER A 138 14.28 25.41 -14.56
N GLU A 139 14.95 24.69 -15.45
CA GLU A 139 15.45 23.34 -15.17
C GLU A 139 16.97 23.37 -14.99
N PRO A 140 17.50 22.76 -13.92
CA PRO A 140 18.93 22.74 -13.68
C PRO A 140 19.63 21.92 -14.78
N ALA A 141 20.81 22.38 -15.20
CA ALA A 141 21.57 21.76 -16.28
C ALA A 141 23.09 21.82 -16.05
N LEU A 142 23.82 21.00 -16.81
CA LEU A 142 25.27 20.97 -16.87
C LEU A 142 25.74 21.61 -18.18
N LYS A 143 26.41 22.76 -18.10
CA LYS A 143 26.95 23.46 -19.27
C LYS A 143 28.30 22.89 -19.66
N LEU A 144 28.47 22.54 -20.94
CA LEU A 144 29.70 21.91 -21.48
C LEU A 144 30.58 22.87 -22.31
N ASP A 145 30.48 24.18 -22.05
CA ASP A 145 31.28 25.30 -22.59
C ASP A 145 32.00 24.99 -23.95
N GLY A 146 31.25 25.06 -25.04
CA GLY A 146 31.74 24.91 -26.42
C GLY A 146 31.81 23.46 -26.94
N TRP A 147 31.54 22.44 -26.12
CA TRP A 147 31.72 21.04 -26.54
C TRP A 147 30.77 20.63 -27.66
N PHE A 148 29.51 21.06 -27.60
CA PHE A 148 28.50 20.84 -28.65
C PHE A 148 28.96 21.45 -29.98
N ALA A 149 29.38 22.73 -29.97
CA ALA A 149 29.88 23.42 -31.16
C ALA A 149 31.14 22.75 -31.74
N ARG A 150 32.12 22.40 -30.90
CA ARG A 150 33.37 21.72 -31.32
C ARG A 150 33.10 20.38 -32.00
N ASN A 151 32.09 19.65 -31.54
CA ASN A 151 31.70 18.35 -32.10
C ASN A 151 30.65 18.45 -33.22
N SER A 152 30.26 19.68 -33.62
CA SER A 152 29.27 19.94 -34.68
C SER A 152 27.94 19.20 -34.46
N PHE A 153 27.41 19.27 -33.24
CA PHE A 153 26.12 18.68 -32.89
C PHE A 153 24.97 19.22 -33.73
N ARG A 154 24.02 18.34 -34.04
CA ARG A 154 22.75 18.65 -34.73
C ARG A 154 21.59 18.02 -33.98
N ALA A 155 20.37 18.52 -34.25
CA ALA A 155 19.15 17.90 -33.74
C ALA A 155 19.11 16.40 -34.07
N GLY A 156 18.76 15.59 -33.07
CA GLY A 156 18.71 14.13 -33.16
C GLY A 156 20.05 13.41 -32.96
N ASP A 157 21.18 14.13 -32.93
CA ASP A 157 22.44 13.54 -32.47
C ASP A 157 22.35 13.16 -30.99
N SER A 158 23.15 12.18 -30.58
CA SER A 158 23.17 11.67 -29.22
C SER A 158 24.48 11.98 -28.52
N VAL A 159 24.40 12.21 -27.22
CA VAL A 159 25.54 12.13 -26.29
C VAL A 159 25.55 10.71 -25.73
N LEU A 160 26.58 9.95 -26.04
CA LEU A 160 26.85 8.68 -25.36
C LEU A 160 27.64 8.98 -24.09
N VAL A 161 27.09 8.59 -22.95
CA VAL A 161 27.71 8.78 -21.64
C VAL A 161 28.21 7.44 -21.12
N THR A 162 29.44 7.40 -20.62
CA THR A 162 30.00 6.26 -19.90
C THR A 162 30.48 6.72 -18.52
N ILE A 163 30.00 6.09 -17.46
CA ILE A 163 30.49 6.37 -16.10
C ILE A 163 31.82 5.64 -15.92
N ARG A 164 32.93 6.39 -15.90
CA ARG A 164 34.29 5.85 -15.75
C ARG A 164 34.61 5.49 -14.30
N THR A 165 34.24 6.37 -13.38
CA THR A 165 34.41 6.20 -11.93
C THR A 165 33.21 6.80 -11.22
N HIS A 166 32.79 6.19 -10.11
CA HIS A 166 31.69 6.68 -9.28
C HIS A 166 32.17 7.73 -8.25
N GLU A 167 33.35 7.56 -7.68
CA GLU A 167 33.88 8.44 -6.64
C GLU A 167 35.39 8.70 -6.83
N PRO A 168 35.81 9.91 -7.26
CA PRO A 168 34.95 11.00 -7.75
C PRO A 168 34.21 10.61 -9.03
N LEU A 169 33.04 11.22 -9.28
CA LEU A 169 32.23 10.90 -10.44
C LEU A 169 32.91 11.39 -11.73
N THR A 170 33.25 10.49 -12.64
CA THR A 170 33.82 10.84 -13.94
C THR A 170 32.93 10.34 -15.07
N LEU A 171 32.39 11.27 -15.87
CA LEU A 171 31.57 11.00 -17.04
C LEU A 171 32.42 11.15 -18.29
N GLU A 172 32.54 10.09 -19.08
CA GLU A 172 33.04 10.19 -20.44
C GLU A 172 31.89 10.45 -21.41
N VAL A 173 32.00 11.52 -22.20
CA VAL A 173 31.01 11.92 -23.21
C VAL A 173 31.58 11.78 -24.61
N SER A 174 30.75 11.29 -25.52
CA SER A 174 31.08 11.23 -26.95
C SER A 174 29.85 11.54 -27.79
N ARG A 175 30.07 12.12 -28.96
CA ARG A 175 29.00 12.36 -29.94
C ARG A 175 28.75 11.11 -30.76
N GLU A 176 27.49 10.77 -30.95
CA GLU A 176 27.04 9.89 -32.01
C GLU A 176 26.04 10.63 -32.91
N SER A 177 26.18 10.50 -34.22
CA SER A 177 25.20 11.10 -35.14
C SER A 177 23.91 10.28 -35.18
N ALA A 178 22.78 10.92 -35.45
CA ALA A 178 21.49 10.24 -35.57
C ALA A 178 21.54 9.05 -36.56
N ALA A 179 22.26 9.20 -37.67
CA ALA A 179 22.40 8.17 -38.72
C ALA A 179 23.30 6.99 -38.32
N ALA A 180 24.15 7.14 -37.29
CA ALA A 180 25.03 6.09 -36.80
C ALA A 180 24.36 5.18 -35.76
N PHE A 181 23.12 5.51 -35.34
CA PHE A 181 22.39 4.73 -34.34
C PHE A 181 22.08 3.31 -34.82
N ARG A 182 22.46 2.31 -34.03
CA ARG A 182 22.28 0.88 -34.35
C ARG A 182 21.02 0.29 -33.69
N ALA A 183 19.85 0.73 -34.14
CA ALA A 183 18.55 0.36 -33.56
C ALA A 183 18.34 -1.18 -33.43
N ALA A 184 18.74 -1.94 -34.45
CA ALA A 184 18.55 -3.40 -34.45
C ALA A 184 19.39 -4.13 -33.38
N GLU A 185 20.55 -3.58 -33.00
CA GLU A 185 21.45 -4.17 -31.99
C GLU A 185 20.89 -3.99 -30.57
N VAL A 186 20.17 -2.89 -30.33
CA VAL A 186 19.70 -2.52 -28.98
C VAL A 186 18.25 -2.91 -28.72
N ALA A 187 17.46 -3.24 -29.75
CA ALA A 187 16.05 -3.60 -29.59
C ALA A 187 15.78 -4.70 -28.54
N PRO A 188 16.60 -5.77 -28.41
CA PRO A 188 16.41 -6.75 -27.33
C PRO A 188 16.66 -6.17 -25.93
N HIS A 189 17.64 -5.27 -25.79
CA HIS A 189 17.95 -4.61 -24.52
C HIS A 189 16.83 -3.65 -24.11
N GLU A 190 16.32 -2.86 -25.07
CA GLU A 190 15.21 -1.93 -24.84
C GLU A 190 13.94 -2.66 -24.42
N ARG A 191 13.63 -3.80 -25.06
CA ARG A 191 12.49 -4.64 -24.66
C ARG A 191 12.68 -5.21 -23.25
N ALA A 192 13.86 -5.76 -22.95
CA ALA A 192 14.15 -6.29 -21.62
C ALA A 192 14.04 -5.22 -20.52
N LEU A 193 14.46 -3.98 -20.81
CA LEU A 193 14.30 -2.84 -19.91
C LEU A 193 12.81 -2.55 -19.65
N LEU A 194 12.00 -2.40 -20.70
CA LEU A 194 10.57 -2.12 -20.57
C LEU A 194 9.82 -3.22 -19.83
N ASP A 195 10.10 -4.49 -20.16
CA ASP A 195 9.44 -5.63 -19.51
C ASP A 195 9.77 -5.68 -18.00
N SER A 196 11.03 -5.38 -17.63
CA SER A 196 11.44 -5.36 -16.22
C SER A 196 10.85 -4.17 -15.46
N LEU A 197 10.75 -2.98 -16.11
CA LEU A 197 10.11 -1.82 -15.51
C LEU A 197 8.62 -2.06 -15.29
N MET A 198 7.94 -2.67 -16.26
CA MET A 198 6.55 -3.06 -16.12
C MET A 198 6.33 -4.03 -14.97
N GLU A 199 7.19 -5.04 -14.83
CA GLU A 199 7.09 -5.98 -13.71
C GLU A 199 7.20 -5.27 -12.36
N LEU A 200 8.07 -4.25 -12.24
CA LEU A 200 8.20 -3.45 -11.02
C LEU A 200 6.97 -2.57 -10.77
N VAL A 201 6.48 -1.88 -11.80
CA VAL A 201 5.29 -1.02 -11.71
C VAL A 201 4.04 -1.84 -11.38
N SER A 202 3.83 -2.98 -12.02
CA SER A 202 2.66 -3.85 -11.77
C SER A 202 2.68 -4.52 -10.38
N LYS A 203 3.86 -4.73 -9.78
CA LYS A 203 3.99 -5.23 -8.40
C LYS A 203 3.81 -4.12 -7.35
N GLY A 204 4.14 -2.88 -7.68
CA GLY A 204 3.96 -1.72 -6.81
C GLY A 204 2.50 -1.26 -6.83
N GLN A 205 1.61 -2.03 -6.19
CA GLN A 205 0.19 -2.04 -6.52
C GLN A 205 -0.59 -0.71 -6.49
N ARG A 206 -0.11 0.43 -5.95
CA ARG A 206 -0.92 1.66 -5.89
C ARG A 206 -0.17 3.01 -5.97
N GLY A 207 1.11 3.06 -6.37
CA GLY A 207 1.84 4.34 -6.34
C GLY A 207 3.01 4.50 -7.31
N PRO A 208 3.38 5.76 -7.62
CA PRO A 208 4.47 6.07 -8.52
C PRO A 208 5.82 5.66 -7.91
N LEU A 209 6.69 5.05 -8.71
CA LEU A 209 8.00 4.59 -8.28
C LEU A 209 9.09 5.58 -8.70
N MET A 210 9.89 6.04 -7.72
CA MET A 210 11.08 6.86 -7.99
C MET A 210 12.03 6.15 -8.96
N VAL A 211 12.61 6.90 -9.91
CA VAL A 211 13.50 6.35 -10.94
C VAL A 211 14.75 5.66 -10.37
N GLU A 212 15.22 6.05 -9.18
CA GLU A 212 16.29 5.37 -8.46
C GLU A 212 15.89 3.99 -7.93
N MET A 213 14.61 3.76 -7.69
CA MET A 213 14.07 2.50 -7.19
C MET A 213 13.53 1.60 -8.31
N SER A 214 13.29 2.15 -9.50
CA SER A 214 12.77 1.40 -10.64
C SER A 214 13.83 1.19 -11.74
N VAL A 215 14.37 2.28 -12.29
CA VAL A 215 15.32 2.22 -13.43
C VAL A 215 16.69 1.71 -13.02
N LEU A 216 17.25 2.24 -11.92
CA LEU A 216 18.60 1.88 -11.50
C LEU A 216 18.78 0.38 -11.18
N PRO A 217 17.86 -0.31 -10.46
CA PRO A 217 17.95 -1.74 -10.22
C PRO A 217 17.90 -2.59 -11.49
N VAL A 218 17.08 -2.22 -12.47
CA VAL A 218 17.00 -2.94 -13.76
C VAL A 218 18.33 -2.84 -14.50
N TYR A 219 18.92 -1.64 -14.56
CA TYR A 219 20.25 -1.46 -15.13
C TYR A 219 21.34 -2.20 -14.34
N ALA A 220 21.26 -2.22 -13.01
CA ALA A 220 22.22 -2.94 -12.17
C ALA A 220 22.25 -4.45 -12.45
N ARG A 221 21.08 -5.07 -12.68
CA ARG A 221 20.95 -6.48 -13.06
C ARG A 221 21.27 -6.74 -14.54
N ALA A 222 21.19 -5.72 -15.39
CA ALA A 222 21.35 -5.90 -16.83
C ALA A 222 22.80 -6.28 -17.22
N PRO A 223 23.02 -7.42 -17.89
CA PRO A 223 24.34 -7.78 -18.41
C PRO A 223 24.76 -6.87 -19.57
N TRP A 224 23.80 -6.24 -20.25
CA TRP A 224 24.02 -5.33 -21.38
C TRP A 224 24.32 -3.88 -20.95
N ARG A 225 24.30 -3.56 -19.65
CA ARG A 225 24.45 -2.18 -19.15
C ARG A 225 25.77 -1.48 -19.53
N THR A 226 26.82 -2.25 -19.80
CA THR A 226 28.14 -1.74 -20.22
C THR A 226 28.37 -1.86 -21.73
N SER A 227 27.38 -2.37 -22.47
CA SER A 227 27.42 -2.53 -23.92
C SER A 227 27.00 -1.25 -24.65
N TYR A 228 26.79 -1.32 -25.96
CA TYR A 228 26.31 -0.16 -26.72
C TYR A 228 24.90 0.25 -26.24
N PRO A 229 24.69 1.52 -25.82
CA PRO A 229 23.43 1.91 -25.20
C PRO A 229 22.31 2.10 -26.21
N GLY A 230 21.11 1.68 -25.81
CA GLY A 230 19.86 1.92 -26.53
C GLY A 230 19.40 3.38 -26.48
N ARG A 231 18.13 3.61 -26.78
CA ARG A 231 17.47 4.91 -26.59
C ARG A 231 17.43 5.30 -25.10
N PRO A 232 17.34 6.61 -24.79
CA PRO A 232 17.15 7.07 -23.42
C PRO A 232 15.96 6.37 -22.78
N TRP A 233 16.08 5.94 -21.53
CA TRP A 233 15.00 5.22 -20.86
C TRP A 233 13.72 6.07 -20.78
N GLN A 234 13.87 7.40 -20.66
CA GLN A 234 12.76 8.34 -20.66
C GLN A 234 11.92 8.20 -21.94
N GLN A 235 12.58 8.25 -23.10
CA GLN A 235 11.92 8.06 -24.38
C GLN A 235 11.31 6.67 -24.55
N LEU A 236 11.90 5.64 -23.95
CA LEU A 236 11.34 4.29 -24.03
C LEU A 236 10.04 4.20 -23.22
N VAL A 237 10.02 4.77 -22.02
CA VAL A 237 8.83 4.81 -21.15
C VAL A 237 7.74 5.70 -21.76
N ASP A 238 8.08 6.91 -22.22
CA ASP A 238 7.12 7.82 -22.87
C ASP A 238 6.47 7.23 -24.14
N ASN A 239 7.14 6.27 -24.80
CA ASN A 239 6.61 5.57 -25.97
C ASN A 239 5.92 4.23 -25.63
N ASP A 240 5.95 3.78 -24.38
CA ASP A 240 5.28 2.56 -23.93
C ASP A 240 3.92 2.92 -23.32
N ARG A 241 2.83 2.46 -23.96
CA ARG A 241 1.46 2.80 -23.59
C ARG A 241 1.05 2.38 -22.18
N ARG A 242 1.82 1.50 -21.54
CA ARG A 242 1.51 0.93 -20.22
C ARG A 242 2.09 1.73 -19.06
N MET A 243 3.00 2.66 -19.34
CA MET A 243 3.70 3.46 -18.32
C MET A 243 3.64 4.94 -18.67
N ARG A 244 3.85 5.76 -17.66
CA ARG A 244 4.11 7.19 -17.85
C ARG A 244 5.16 7.69 -16.89
N ILE A 245 5.82 8.78 -17.28
CA ILE A 245 6.76 9.50 -16.43
C ILE A 245 6.02 10.65 -15.75
N ILE A 246 6.23 10.80 -14.45
CA ILE A 246 5.67 11.88 -13.64
C ILE A 246 6.82 12.79 -13.19
N HIS A 247 6.75 14.06 -13.57
CA HIS A 247 7.73 15.11 -13.25
C HIS A 247 9.19 14.76 -13.56
N SER A 248 9.45 13.87 -14.53
CA SER A 248 10.79 13.33 -14.83
C SER A 248 11.47 12.52 -13.70
N GLU A 249 10.79 12.30 -12.56
CA GLU A 249 11.37 11.69 -11.38
C GLU A 249 10.76 10.35 -10.98
N MET A 250 9.55 10.06 -11.46
CA MET A 250 8.83 8.85 -11.12
C MET A 250 8.29 8.17 -12.37
N ILE A 251 8.16 6.85 -12.29
CA ILE A 251 7.47 6.02 -13.28
C ILE A 251 6.22 5.46 -12.60
N ALA A 252 5.09 5.59 -13.26
CA ALA A 252 3.84 4.98 -12.83
C ALA A 252 3.21 4.19 -13.97
N ASP A 253 2.20 3.40 -13.60
CA ASP A 253 1.25 2.86 -14.56
C ASP A 253 0.58 4.02 -15.32
N SER A 254 0.30 3.82 -16.60
CA SER A 254 -0.42 4.81 -17.43
C SER A 254 -1.76 5.26 -16.83
N ARG A 255 -2.36 4.43 -15.97
CA ARG A 255 -3.62 4.72 -15.26
C ARG A 255 -3.47 5.75 -14.14
N PHE A 256 -2.30 5.83 -13.49
CA PHE A 256 -2.09 6.75 -12.37
C PHE A 256 -2.33 8.22 -12.77
N ARG A 257 -3.11 8.97 -11.97
CA ARG A 257 -3.23 10.42 -12.06
C ARG A 257 -2.55 11.08 -10.87
N SER A 258 -1.85 12.18 -11.12
CA SER A 258 -1.35 13.02 -10.03
C SER A 258 -2.44 14.01 -9.59
N PRO A 259 -2.50 14.42 -8.30
CA PRO A 259 -3.39 15.50 -7.87
C PRO A 259 -3.22 16.80 -8.66
N LEU A 260 -2.02 17.04 -9.21
CA LEU A 260 -1.76 18.18 -10.08
C LEU A 260 -2.38 18.02 -11.47
N ASP A 261 -2.46 16.79 -12.00
CA ASP A 261 -3.12 16.48 -13.29
C ASP A 261 -4.62 16.80 -13.19
N ILE A 262 -5.21 16.46 -12.04
CA ILE A 262 -6.62 16.73 -11.71
C ILE A 262 -6.85 18.25 -11.53
N MET A 263 -5.99 18.95 -10.78
CA MET A 263 -6.13 20.38 -10.51
C MET A 263 -5.88 21.27 -11.74
N LEU A 264 -5.01 20.87 -12.66
CA LEU A 264 -4.66 21.68 -13.84
C LEU A 264 -5.64 21.49 -15.00
N GLY A 265 -6.61 20.58 -14.88
CA GLY A 265 -7.59 20.34 -15.92
C GLY A 265 -6.93 20.00 -17.25
N GLU A 266 -5.93 19.12 -17.24
CA GLU A 266 -5.47 18.48 -18.48
C GLU A 266 -6.60 17.56 -19.01
N GLU A 267 -7.65 18.19 -19.53
CA GLU A 267 -8.78 17.56 -20.19
C GLU A 267 -8.34 17.05 -21.57
N SER A 268 -7.89 15.80 -21.60
CA SER A 268 -8.56 14.80 -22.42
C SER A 268 -8.19 13.42 -21.92
N PRO A 269 -9.16 12.52 -21.70
CA PRO A 269 -8.83 11.11 -21.81
C PRO A 269 -8.26 10.91 -23.22
N ASP A 270 -7.04 10.36 -23.32
CA ASP A 270 -6.51 9.91 -24.60
C ASP A 270 -7.60 9.05 -25.28
N ALA A 271 -7.73 9.14 -26.60
CA ALA A 271 -8.67 8.28 -27.36
C ALA A 271 -8.47 6.79 -27.02
N ASP A 272 -7.27 6.42 -26.57
CA ASP A 272 -6.92 5.09 -26.09
C ASP A 272 -7.58 4.75 -24.71
N THR A 273 -7.75 5.72 -23.80
CA THR A 273 -8.45 5.54 -22.51
C THR A 273 -9.95 5.37 -22.73
N GLN A 274 -10.58 6.22 -23.56
CA GLN A 274 -12.00 6.06 -23.90
C GLN A 274 -12.25 4.72 -24.60
N ALA A 275 -11.38 4.33 -25.54
CA ALA A 275 -11.49 3.03 -26.20
C ALA A 275 -11.31 1.84 -25.25
N PHE A 276 -10.44 1.97 -24.25
CA PHE A 276 -10.27 0.96 -23.20
C PHE A 276 -11.51 0.86 -22.31
N GLU A 277 -12.06 1.99 -21.86
CA GLU A 277 -13.28 2.04 -21.05
C GLU A 277 -14.49 1.48 -21.82
N GLU A 278 -14.63 1.80 -23.11
CA GLU A 278 -15.65 1.21 -23.98
C GLU A 278 -15.46 -0.31 -24.15
N GLN A 279 -14.21 -0.77 -24.31
CA GLN A 279 -13.91 -2.19 -24.37
C GLN A 279 -14.24 -2.89 -23.05
N LEU A 280 -13.86 -2.29 -21.92
CA LEU A 280 -14.12 -2.81 -20.58
C LEU A 280 -15.62 -2.89 -20.31
N PHE A 281 -16.37 -1.84 -20.67
CA PHE A 281 -17.82 -1.83 -20.61
C PHE A 281 -18.44 -2.97 -21.45
N GLY A 282 -17.92 -3.24 -22.64
CA GLY A 282 -18.34 -4.37 -23.47
C GLY A 282 -18.06 -5.74 -22.84
N GLN A 283 -16.94 -5.88 -22.13
CA GLN A 283 -16.61 -7.10 -21.37
C GLN A 283 -17.55 -7.28 -20.18
N ILE A 284 -17.81 -6.22 -19.42
CA ILE A 284 -18.77 -6.18 -18.32
C ILE A 284 -20.17 -6.58 -18.80
N SER A 285 -20.64 -5.98 -19.90
CA SER A 285 -21.93 -6.30 -20.52
C SER A 285 -22.02 -7.79 -20.90
N THR A 286 -20.96 -8.33 -21.48
CA THR A 286 -20.89 -9.76 -21.85
C THR A 286 -20.93 -10.67 -20.62
N LEU A 287 -20.21 -10.34 -19.55
CA LEU A 287 -20.25 -11.08 -18.30
C LEU A 287 -21.65 -11.04 -17.69
N GLN A 288 -22.29 -9.87 -17.65
CA GLN A 288 -23.64 -9.70 -17.11
C GLN A 288 -24.69 -10.53 -17.87
N GLU A 289 -24.62 -10.59 -19.20
CA GLU A 289 -25.45 -11.49 -20.01
C GLU A 289 -25.24 -12.97 -19.62
N GLN A 290 -23.99 -13.40 -19.45
CA GLN A 290 -23.66 -14.77 -19.06
C GLN A 290 -24.13 -15.09 -17.63
N MET A 291 -24.00 -14.15 -16.70
CA MET A 291 -24.47 -14.28 -15.33
C MET A 291 -25.99 -14.40 -15.29
N ARG A 292 -26.74 -13.53 -16.00
CA ARG A 292 -28.21 -13.65 -16.13
C ARG A 292 -28.65 -14.98 -16.74
N ALA A 293 -27.96 -15.45 -17.79
CA ALA A 293 -28.24 -16.76 -18.37
C ALA A 293 -28.04 -17.91 -17.36
N SER A 294 -26.96 -17.86 -16.58
CA SER A 294 -26.68 -18.86 -15.54
C SER A 294 -27.70 -18.82 -14.38
N ARG A 295 -28.12 -17.61 -13.99
CA ARG A 295 -29.16 -17.36 -12.97
C ARG A 295 -30.52 -17.90 -13.42
N ARG A 296 -30.93 -17.66 -14.67
CA ARG A 296 -32.15 -18.26 -15.26
C ARG A 296 -32.10 -19.79 -15.24
N SER A 297 -30.97 -20.38 -15.61
CA SER A 297 -30.80 -21.84 -15.54
C SER A 297 -30.85 -22.38 -14.10
N ALA A 298 -30.50 -21.59 -13.09
CA ALA A 298 -30.66 -21.98 -11.69
C ALA A 298 -32.13 -21.93 -11.24
N VAL A 299 -32.91 -20.94 -11.69
CA VAL A 299 -34.36 -20.87 -11.45
C VAL A 299 -35.09 -22.04 -12.13
N GLU A 300 -34.74 -22.36 -13.38
CA GLU A 300 -35.29 -23.52 -14.11
C GLU A 300 -35.03 -24.86 -13.40
N ARG A 301 -33.96 -24.93 -12.60
CA ARG A 301 -33.61 -26.08 -11.76
C ARG A 301 -34.20 -25.99 -10.34
N GLU A 302 -35.08 -25.03 -10.09
CA GLU A 302 -35.73 -24.80 -8.80
C GLU A 302 -34.74 -24.59 -7.64
N LEU A 303 -33.56 -24.01 -7.93
CA LEU A 303 -32.53 -23.76 -6.92
C LEU A 303 -32.77 -22.46 -6.13
N TRP A 304 -33.50 -21.51 -6.72
CA TRP A 304 -33.92 -20.23 -6.13
C TRP A 304 -35.04 -19.60 -6.96
N ASP A 305 -35.63 -18.51 -6.47
CA ASP A 305 -36.75 -17.80 -7.10
C ASP A 305 -36.32 -16.66 -8.05
N GLY A 306 -35.02 -16.35 -8.11
CA GLY A 306 -34.47 -15.27 -8.93
C GLY A 306 -34.35 -13.92 -8.22
N MET A 307 -34.79 -13.82 -6.97
CA MET A 307 -34.73 -12.57 -6.21
C MET A 307 -33.41 -12.47 -5.41
N ALA A 308 -32.67 -11.38 -5.62
CA ALA A 308 -31.47 -11.05 -4.86
C ALA A 308 -31.83 -10.07 -3.72
N PRO A 309 -31.53 -10.39 -2.46
CA PRO A 309 -32.09 -9.65 -1.32
C PRO A 309 -31.38 -8.32 -1.01
N ARG A 310 -30.15 -8.07 -1.51
CA ARG A 310 -29.45 -6.77 -1.41
C ARG A 310 -29.26 -6.28 0.04
N VAL A 311 -29.02 -7.21 0.94
CA VAL A 311 -28.94 -6.88 2.38
C VAL A 311 -27.59 -6.23 2.70
N SER A 312 -26.53 -6.60 1.97
CA SER A 312 -25.21 -5.99 2.07
C SER A 312 -25.10 -4.59 1.44
N THR A 313 -26.19 -4.06 0.87
CA THR A 313 -26.27 -2.68 0.37
C THR A 313 -27.10 -1.78 1.29
N SER A 314 -27.24 -2.13 2.56
CA SER A 314 -28.01 -1.34 3.51
C SER A 314 -27.32 -0.02 3.86
N HIS A 315 -28.09 1.06 3.99
CA HIS A 315 -27.60 2.39 4.33
C HIS A 315 -28.09 2.79 5.71
N THR A 316 -27.20 3.20 6.60
CA THR A 316 -27.60 3.71 7.93
C THR A 316 -27.77 5.22 7.86
N MET A 317 -29.01 5.69 7.93
CA MET A 317 -29.30 7.12 8.03
C MET A 317 -29.34 7.54 9.50
N PHE A 318 -28.56 8.55 9.86
CA PHE A 318 -28.58 9.14 11.19
C PHE A 318 -29.52 10.35 11.22
N ASP A 319 -30.56 10.27 12.06
CA ASP A 319 -31.37 11.45 12.40
C ASP A 319 -30.66 12.19 13.54
N PHE A 320 -29.90 13.22 13.18
CA PHE A 320 -29.17 14.07 14.12
C PHE A 320 -30.10 14.89 15.04
N GLU A 321 -31.36 15.08 14.69
CA GLU A 321 -32.33 15.78 15.56
C GLU A 321 -32.89 14.87 16.65
N GLN A 322 -32.98 13.57 16.38
CA GLN A 322 -33.54 12.57 17.31
C GLN A 322 -32.48 11.67 17.97
N GLY A 323 -31.23 11.71 17.49
CA GLY A 323 -30.15 10.84 17.99
C GLY A 323 -30.39 9.36 17.68
N THR A 324 -31.14 9.07 16.61
CA THR A 324 -31.52 7.70 16.22
C THR A 324 -30.96 7.36 14.84
N SER A 325 -30.37 6.19 14.69
CA SER A 325 -29.99 5.63 13.39
C SER A 325 -31.11 4.74 12.84
N THR A 326 -31.38 4.83 11.54
CA THR A 326 -32.29 3.94 10.82
C THR A 326 -31.54 3.32 9.65
N THR A 327 -31.34 2.00 9.70
CA THR A 327 -30.79 1.23 8.58
C THR A 327 -31.87 0.96 7.54
N LEU A 328 -31.70 1.54 6.36
CA LEU A 328 -32.52 1.31 5.18
C LEU A 328 -31.94 0.13 4.40
N TYR A 329 -32.73 -0.94 4.29
CA TYR A 329 -32.41 -2.07 3.44
C TYR A 329 -33.06 -1.86 2.07
N PRO A 330 -32.28 -1.79 0.97
CA PRO A 330 -32.83 -1.84 -0.37
C PRO A 330 -33.69 -3.10 -0.51
N GLY A 331 -34.85 -2.96 -1.15
CA GLY A 331 -35.73 -4.11 -1.38
C GLY A 331 -35.04 -5.17 -2.26
N ALA A 332 -35.52 -6.41 -2.17
CA ALA A 332 -35.04 -7.48 -3.04
C ALA A 332 -35.25 -7.10 -4.52
N VAL A 333 -34.25 -7.39 -5.36
CA VAL A 333 -34.22 -7.08 -6.79
C VAL A 333 -34.32 -8.36 -7.62
N ASP A 334 -34.99 -8.29 -8.77
CA ASP A 334 -35.03 -9.42 -9.71
C ASP A 334 -33.67 -9.54 -10.41
N ALA A 335 -32.90 -10.59 -10.09
CA ALA A 335 -31.57 -10.81 -10.66
C ALA A 335 -31.58 -11.41 -12.08
N LEU A 336 -32.76 -11.65 -12.65
CA LEU A 336 -32.98 -12.17 -14.00
C LEU A 336 -33.21 -11.06 -15.03
N GLU A 337 -33.63 -9.88 -14.59
CA GLU A 337 -33.90 -8.72 -15.43
C GLU A 337 -32.63 -7.99 -15.88
N ASP A 338 -32.78 -7.17 -16.92
CA ASP A 338 -31.72 -6.31 -17.42
C ASP A 338 -31.84 -4.91 -16.81
N HIS A 339 -31.00 -4.63 -15.82
CA HIS A 339 -31.03 -3.37 -15.08
C HIS A 339 -30.23 -2.25 -15.74
N THR A 340 -29.71 -2.46 -16.96
CA THR A 340 -28.91 -1.47 -17.69
C THR A 340 -29.62 -0.12 -17.76
N ALA A 341 -30.93 -0.10 -18.07
CA ALA A 341 -31.68 1.15 -18.21
C ALA A 341 -31.88 1.87 -16.87
N THR A 342 -32.16 1.13 -15.80
CA THR A 342 -32.32 1.66 -14.44
C THR A 342 -31.01 2.25 -13.93
N ILE A 343 -29.89 1.54 -14.14
CA ILE A 343 -28.56 2.01 -13.76
C ILE A 343 -28.18 3.30 -14.50
N GLU A 344 -28.42 3.38 -15.82
CA GLU A 344 -28.15 4.60 -16.59
C GLU A 344 -29.04 5.77 -16.18
N GLU A 345 -30.28 5.52 -15.72
CA GLU A 345 -31.15 6.55 -15.14
C GLU A 345 -30.60 7.07 -13.80
N HIS A 346 -30.16 6.17 -12.91
CA HIS A 346 -29.53 6.54 -11.64
C HIS A 346 -28.22 7.33 -11.83
N ILE A 347 -27.38 6.92 -12.78
CA ILE A 347 -26.15 7.67 -13.15
C ILE A 347 -26.52 9.06 -13.67
N ALA A 348 -27.53 9.17 -14.54
CA ALA A 348 -27.95 10.47 -15.07
C ALA A 348 -28.53 11.42 -14.00
N ASN A 349 -29.02 10.87 -12.89
CA ASN A 349 -29.53 11.61 -11.75
C ASN A 349 -28.45 11.99 -10.72
N GLY A 350 -27.23 11.45 -10.86
CA GLY A 350 -26.14 11.64 -9.90
C GLY A 350 -26.30 10.82 -8.63
N ASP A 351 -27.12 9.76 -8.64
CA ASP A 351 -27.45 8.97 -7.44
C ASP A 351 -26.23 8.20 -6.87
N TYR A 352 -25.12 8.14 -7.61
CA TYR A 352 -23.86 7.52 -7.19
C TYR A 352 -22.75 8.53 -6.83
N GLU A 353 -22.93 9.84 -7.09
CA GLU A 353 -21.90 10.88 -6.89
C GLU A 353 -21.71 11.25 -5.40
N ASP A 354 -22.72 11.00 -4.55
CA ASP A 354 -22.69 11.25 -3.10
C ASP A 354 -22.19 10.02 -2.28
N GLU A 355 -21.91 8.88 -2.93
CA GLU A 355 -21.58 7.61 -2.26
C GLU A 355 -20.08 7.38 -2.01
N ASP A 356 -19.20 8.24 -2.56
CA ASP A 356 -17.74 8.10 -2.48
C ASP A 356 -17.19 8.21 -1.04
N ASP A 357 -17.85 8.96 -0.15
CA ASP A 357 -17.45 9.09 1.25
C ASP A 357 -18.07 8.01 2.16
N ALA A 358 -19.23 7.44 1.82
CA ALA A 358 -19.97 6.54 2.70
C ALA A 358 -19.71 5.04 2.44
N LEU A 359 -19.25 4.66 1.25
CA LEU A 359 -18.99 3.24 0.91
C LEU A 359 -17.58 2.76 1.25
N LEU A 360 -16.66 3.71 1.52
CA LEU A 360 -15.25 3.46 1.83
C LEU A 360 -14.88 3.74 3.30
N ILE A 361 -15.73 4.39 4.09
CA ILE A 361 -15.40 4.78 5.47
C ILE A 361 -16.58 4.48 6.40
N ASP A 362 -16.62 3.27 6.99
CA ASP A 362 -17.01 3.12 8.42
C ASP A 362 -16.89 1.69 8.98
N ASP A 363 -16.70 0.65 8.16
CA ASP A 363 -16.61 -0.75 8.68
C ASP A 363 -15.17 -1.32 8.68
N GLU A 364 -14.15 -0.49 8.44
CA GLU A 364 -12.76 -0.94 8.27
C GLU A 364 -12.05 -1.32 9.59
N ALA A 365 -12.63 -1.03 10.76
CA ALA A 365 -11.94 -1.26 12.04
C ALA A 365 -12.14 -2.66 12.64
N ASP A 366 -13.15 -3.43 12.25
CA ASP A 366 -13.53 -4.68 12.95
C ASP A 366 -13.39 -5.96 12.11
N MET A 367 -12.88 -5.89 10.87
CA MET A 367 -13.00 -7.04 9.94
C MET A 367 -11.80 -8.02 9.91
N PHE A 368 -10.61 -7.71 10.43
CA PHE A 368 -9.48 -8.68 10.45
C PHE A 368 -8.43 -8.38 11.54
N GLY A 369 -8.78 -8.59 12.82
CA GLY A 369 -7.85 -8.54 13.96
C GLY A 369 -7.16 -9.86 14.33
N MET A 370 -7.24 -10.90 13.50
CA MET A 370 -6.65 -12.23 13.80
C MET A 370 -6.01 -12.86 12.56
N VAL A 371 -4.88 -12.30 12.11
CA VAL A 371 -3.82 -13.12 11.50
C VAL A 371 -2.61 -12.98 12.42
N ASP A 372 -2.44 -14.00 13.26
CA ASP A 372 -1.26 -14.20 14.10
C ASP A 372 0.01 -14.29 13.24
N ASP A 373 0.67 -13.15 13.07
CA ASP A 373 2.11 -13.06 12.93
C ASP A 373 2.60 -12.17 14.09
N GLY A 374 2.79 -12.77 15.26
CA GLY A 374 3.21 -12.10 16.49
C GLY A 374 4.31 -11.04 16.32
N TYR A 375 3.88 -9.78 16.37
CA TYR A 375 4.69 -8.63 16.72
C TYR A 375 3.90 -7.79 17.73
N ASP A 376 4.26 -7.86 19.02
CA ASP A 376 3.91 -6.75 19.93
C ASP A 376 4.53 -5.47 19.37
N GLU A 377 3.69 -4.59 18.84
CA GLU A 377 3.93 -3.19 18.57
C GLU A 377 3.24 -2.36 19.67
N GLU A 378 3.80 -2.37 20.87
CA GLU A 378 3.35 -1.46 21.94
C GLU A 378 3.96 -0.04 21.77
N LEU A 379 4.23 0.41 20.53
CA LEU A 379 4.97 1.65 20.30
C LEU A 379 4.75 2.33 18.94
N ASP A 380 3.62 2.13 18.26
CA ASP A 380 3.25 2.87 17.05
C ASP A 380 1.82 3.48 17.08
N ASP A 381 1.35 3.89 18.26
CA ASP A 381 0.10 4.68 18.44
C ASP A 381 0.25 6.16 18.03
N ILE A 382 0.96 6.42 16.93
CA ILE A 382 0.80 7.64 16.12
C ILE A 382 0.83 7.21 14.66
N VAL A 383 -0.16 6.40 14.27
CA VAL A 383 -0.51 6.19 12.85
C VAL A 383 -1.16 7.47 12.33
N ASP A 384 -0.85 7.80 11.09
CA ASP A 384 -1.33 8.95 10.33
C ASP A 384 -2.79 9.32 10.64
N ILE A 385 -3.03 10.58 11.03
CA ILE A 385 -4.38 11.15 11.13
C ILE A 385 -4.87 11.35 9.69
N ASP A 386 -5.40 10.30 9.08
CA ASP A 386 -5.95 10.33 7.72
C ASP A 386 -7.31 11.05 7.67
N ASP A 387 -7.91 11.38 8.83
CA ASP A 387 -9.01 12.34 8.89
C ASP A 387 -8.96 13.21 10.16
N ILE A 388 -8.57 14.47 9.98
CA ILE A 388 -8.54 15.50 11.04
C ILE A 388 -9.93 15.70 11.64
N GLN A 389 -11.00 15.43 10.87
CA GLN A 389 -12.37 15.61 11.31
C GLN A 389 -12.77 14.54 12.34
N VAL A 390 -12.44 13.27 12.10
CA VAL A 390 -12.67 12.16 13.06
C VAL A 390 -11.85 12.34 14.35
N PHE A 391 -10.63 12.86 14.25
CA PHE A 391 -9.80 13.19 15.42
C PHE A 391 -10.41 14.31 16.27
N ILE A 392 -10.99 15.33 15.62
CA ILE A 392 -11.71 16.45 16.23
C ILE A 392 -13.03 15.97 16.88
N ASP A 393 -13.76 15.06 16.23
CA ASP A 393 -15.02 14.51 16.71
C ASP A 393 -14.83 13.58 17.93
N ARG A 394 -13.70 12.85 18.00
CA ARG A 394 -13.31 12.05 19.17
C ARG A 394 -12.65 12.86 20.29
N ASN A 395 -12.18 14.09 20.01
CA ASN A 395 -11.51 14.96 20.99
C ASN A 395 -12.07 16.40 20.94
N PRO A 396 -13.31 16.64 21.40
CA PRO A 396 -13.96 17.95 21.33
C PRO A 396 -13.19 19.04 22.08
N GLU A 397 -12.39 18.66 23.08
CA GLU A 397 -11.50 19.56 23.82
C GLU A 397 -10.40 20.16 22.93
N VAL A 398 -9.91 19.42 21.93
CA VAL A 398 -8.91 19.88 20.95
C VAL A 398 -9.55 20.83 19.95
N ALA A 399 -10.79 20.58 19.53
CA ALA A 399 -11.58 21.47 18.69
C ALA A 399 -11.79 22.83 19.38
N GLU A 400 -12.17 22.78 20.66
CA GLU A 400 -12.39 23.98 21.47
C GLU A 400 -11.08 24.72 21.78
N ALA A 401 -9.98 24.01 22.03
CA ALA A 401 -8.66 24.59 22.18
C ALA A 401 -8.17 25.26 20.87
N THR A 402 -8.40 24.62 19.72
CA THR A 402 -8.04 25.15 18.41
C THR A 402 -8.86 26.39 18.06
N ARG A 403 -10.16 26.39 18.36
CA ARG A 403 -11.03 27.56 18.19
C ARG A 403 -10.57 28.73 19.06
N ARG A 404 -10.27 28.49 20.33
CA ARG A 404 -9.78 29.52 21.26
C ARG A 404 -8.39 30.05 20.87
N LEU A 405 -7.51 29.16 20.39
CA LEU A 405 -6.22 29.55 19.83
C LEU A 405 -6.43 30.48 18.63
N MET A 406 -7.29 30.11 17.68
CA MET A 406 -7.58 30.95 16.51
C MET A 406 -8.21 32.29 16.90
N GLU A 407 -9.14 32.33 17.86
CA GLU A 407 -9.75 33.57 18.38
C GLU A 407 -8.73 34.51 19.07
N SER A 408 -7.64 33.96 19.61
CA SER A 408 -6.56 34.72 20.25
C SER A 408 -5.54 35.32 19.25
N LEU A 409 -5.52 34.85 18.00
CA LEU A 409 -4.62 35.32 16.95
C LEU A 409 -5.16 36.58 16.26
N THR A 410 -4.26 37.48 15.81
CA THR A 410 -4.71 38.64 15.04
C THR A 410 -5.16 38.25 13.63
N PRO A 411 -6.04 39.04 12.98
CA PRO A 411 -6.52 38.74 11.62
C PRO A 411 -5.43 38.70 10.53
N GLU A 412 -4.24 39.24 10.81
CA GLU A 412 -3.08 39.13 9.92
C GLU A 412 -2.30 37.83 10.16
N GLU A 413 -2.26 37.34 11.40
CA GLU A 413 -1.62 36.08 11.76
C GLU A 413 -2.45 34.88 11.32
N GLN A 414 -3.78 34.94 11.46
CA GLN A 414 -4.70 33.93 10.90
C GLN A 414 -4.51 33.79 9.39
N ARG A 415 -4.49 34.93 8.66
CA ARG A 415 -4.21 34.94 7.22
C ARG A 415 -2.82 34.39 6.87
N ARG A 416 -1.82 34.53 7.74
CA ARG A 416 -0.50 33.94 7.52
C ARG A 416 -0.46 32.44 7.82
N LEU A 417 -1.27 31.98 8.77
CA LEU A 417 -1.45 30.57 9.10
C LEU A 417 -2.17 29.83 7.95
N ASP A 418 -3.25 30.42 7.44
CA ASP A 418 -4.05 29.87 6.33
C ASP A 418 -3.24 29.77 5.01
N ASN A 419 -2.18 30.56 4.88
CA ASN A 419 -1.29 30.56 3.72
C ASN A 419 0.05 29.82 3.95
N ALA A 420 0.21 29.16 5.11
CA ALA A 420 1.42 28.40 5.42
C ALA A 420 1.46 27.11 4.59
N ARG A 421 2.63 26.79 4.01
CA ARG A 421 2.80 25.63 3.11
C ARG A 421 3.62 24.50 3.73
N SER A 422 4.09 24.70 4.96
CA SER A 422 4.90 23.72 5.69
C SER A 422 4.72 23.84 7.20
N ILE A 423 5.02 22.75 7.92
CA ILE A 423 4.98 22.69 9.40
C ILE A 423 5.98 23.68 10.02
N GLU A 424 7.12 23.93 9.36
CA GLU A 424 8.12 24.90 9.81
C GLU A 424 7.60 26.35 9.72
N ASP A 425 6.77 26.66 8.73
CA ASP A 425 6.12 27.98 8.60
C ASP A 425 5.09 28.19 9.72
N VAL A 426 4.28 27.18 10.03
CA VAL A 426 3.31 27.21 11.14
C VAL A 426 4.04 27.41 12.47
N GLN A 427 5.14 26.69 12.69
CA GLN A 427 5.97 26.84 13.89
C GLN A 427 6.60 28.23 13.99
N GLN A 428 7.07 28.82 12.89
CA GLN A 428 7.61 30.19 12.91
C GLN A 428 6.56 31.25 13.22
N ILE A 429 5.29 31.01 12.89
CA ILE A 429 4.17 31.91 13.17
C ILE A 429 3.69 31.78 14.62
N LEU A 430 3.59 30.56 15.16
CA LEU A 430 3.05 30.29 16.49
C LEU A 430 4.09 30.34 17.62
N ALA A 431 5.35 29.93 17.38
CA ALA A 431 6.40 29.87 18.39
C ALA A 431 6.69 31.20 19.12
N PRO A 432 6.66 32.38 18.47
CA PRO A 432 6.85 33.66 19.15
C PRO A 432 5.72 34.02 20.14
N ARG A 433 4.53 33.40 19.98
CA ARG A 433 3.32 33.69 20.77
C ARG A 433 3.07 32.72 21.91
N LEU A 434 3.68 31.53 21.88
CA LEU A 434 3.63 30.55 22.96
C LEU A 434 3.84 31.16 24.37
N PRO A 435 4.82 32.06 24.62
CA PRO A 435 5.04 32.65 25.94
C PRO A 435 3.94 33.61 26.40
N GLU A 436 3.22 34.25 25.47
CA GLU A 436 2.05 35.09 25.78
C GLU A 436 0.81 34.22 26.01
N LEU A 437 0.57 33.22 25.16
CA LEU A 437 -0.56 32.28 25.28
C LEU A 437 -0.51 31.47 26.58
N LEU A 438 0.68 31.06 27.03
CA LEU A 438 0.89 30.45 28.35
C LEU A 438 0.47 31.36 29.52
N ARG A 439 0.46 32.68 29.33
CA ARG A 439 0.12 33.66 30.37
C ARG A 439 -1.33 34.11 30.31
N THR A 440 -1.92 34.20 29.12
CA THR A 440 -3.31 34.70 28.92
C THR A 440 -4.34 33.58 28.86
N GLU A 441 -3.98 32.41 28.36
CA GLU A 441 -4.88 31.26 28.12
C GLU A 441 -4.24 29.95 28.64
N PRO A 442 -3.96 29.83 29.96
CA PRO A 442 -3.27 28.67 30.53
C PRO A 442 -4.05 27.35 30.41
N SER A 443 -5.36 27.40 30.15
CA SER A 443 -6.20 26.21 29.92
C SER A 443 -5.96 25.52 28.58
N LEU A 444 -5.20 26.13 27.65
CA LEU A 444 -4.75 25.47 26.41
C LEU A 444 -3.64 24.42 26.65
N TRP A 445 -3.13 24.33 27.88
CA TRP A 445 -2.02 23.47 28.24
C TRP A 445 -2.47 22.48 29.31
N VAL A 446 -2.75 21.24 28.91
CA VAL A 446 -3.03 20.15 29.86
C VAL A 446 -1.70 19.68 30.49
N PRO A 447 -1.55 19.68 31.83
CA PRO A 447 -0.36 19.12 32.45
C PRO A 447 -0.39 17.60 32.32
N LEU A 448 0.59 17.04 31.60
CA LEU A 448 0.83 15.59 31.59
C LEU A 448 1.36 15.18 32.97
N GLU A 449 0.51 14.61 33.82
CA GLU A 449 0.98 13.93 35.02
C GLU A 449 1.66 12.62 34.61
N PRO A 450 2.89 12.34 35.09
CA PRO A 450 3.54 11.08 34.81
C PRO A 450 2.81 9.99 35.60
N SER A 451 2.08 9.11 34.90
CA SER A 451 1.60 7.87 35.51
C SER A 451 2.82 7.04 35.90
N MET A 452 3.07 6.94 37.20
CA MET A 452 4.03 5.98 37.71
C MET A 452 3.45 4.58 37.47
N PHE A 453 4.14 3.80 36.64
CA PHE A 453 4.02 2.35 36.59
C PHE A 453 4.06 1.78 38.01
N GLU A 454 2.94 1.27 38.52
CA GLU A 454 2.93 0.42 39.71
C GLU A 454 3.45 -0.96 39.30
N HIS A 455 4.65 -1.27 39.79
CA HIS A 455 5.22 -2.60 39.77
C HIS A 455 4.30 -3.61 40.45
N TYR A 456 3.96 -4.67 39.71
CA TYR A 456 3.54 -5.94 40.28
C TYR A 456 4.71 -6.54 41.08
N ASP A 457 4.61 -6.54 42.42
CA ASP A 457 5.43 -7.40 43.27
C ASP A 457 4.70 -8.73 43.48
N ALA A 458 5.32 -9.78 42.94
CA ALA A 458 5.00 -11.16 43.29
C ALA A 458 5.55 -11.48 44.70
N THR A 459 4.68 -11.51 45.71
CA THR A 459 4.81 -12.48 46.82
C THR A 459 3.42 -12.94 47.26
N GLY A 460 3.19 -14.25 47.14
CA GLY A 460 1.91 -14.85 47.47
C GLY A 460 1.65 -15.00 48.97
N ASN A 461 0.43 -15.48 49.20
CA ASN A 461 -0.01 -16.30 50.33
C ASN A 461 -0.64 -15.56 51.53
N GLY A 462 -1.97 -15.63 51.58
CA GLY A 462 -2.68 -16.18 52.73
C GLY A 462 -3.08 -15.24 53.87
N ASN A 463 -4.41 -15.16 54.05
CA ASN A 463 -5.16 -14.95 55.29
C ASN A 463 -5.12 -13.56 55.98
N GLY A 464 -6.29 -12.92 55.99
CA GLY A 464 -7.02 -12.70 57.23
C GLY A 464 -6.94 -11.32 57.88
N HIS A 465 -8.11 -10.69 57.96
CA HIS A 465 -8.59 -9.78 59.01
C HIS A 465 -8.01 -8.36 59.17
N HIS A 466 -8.95 -7.41 59.07
CA HIS A 466 -9.25 -6.30 59.99
C HIS A 466 -8.11 -5.57 60.71
N ASP A 467 -8.11 -4.24 60.53
CA ASP A 467 -7.92 -3.16 61.50
C ASP A 467 -6.83 -3.36 62.58
N ASP A 468 -5.78 -2.52 62.59
CA ASP A 468 -5.56 -1.52 63.65
C ASP A 468 -4.31 -0.66 63.42
N GLU A 469 -4.31 0.48 64.11
CA GLU A 469 -3.39 1.60 64.21
C GLU A 469 -1.86 1.36 64.27
N GLY A 470 -1.09 2.39 63.88
CA GLY A 470 0.09 2.80 64.69
C GLY A 470 1.44 2.98 63.98
N GLU A 471 1.80 4.25 63.76
CA GLU A 471 3.11 4.89 63.98
C GLU A 471 4.47 4.29 63.52
N HIS A 472 5.26 5.21 62.94
CA HIS A 472 6.75 5.32 62.96
C HIS A 472 7.61 4.71 61.82
N ARG A 473 7.98 5.61 60.90
CA ARG A 473 9.30 5.84 60.23
C ARG A 473 10.57 5.35 61.00
N PRO A 474 11.79 5.43 60.41
CA PRO A 474 12.30 4.97 59.11
C PRO A 474 13.74 4.36 59.22
N GLY A 475 14.31 3.82 58.12
CA GLY A 475 15.77 3.92 57.92
C GLY A 475 16.55 2.73 57.36
N ALA A 476 17.29 3.04 56.28
CA ALA A 476 18.70 2.71 56.03
C ALA A 476 19.11 1.38 55.35
N GLU A 477 19.61 1.57 54.13
CA GLU A 477 20.95 1.19 53.64
C GLU A 477 21.35 -0.29 53.41
N LEU A 478 21.76 -0.51 52.15
CA LEU A 478 23.01 -1.15 51.70
C LEU A 478 23.12 -2.71 51.67
N ASP A 479 23.28 -3.19 50.43
CA ASP A 479 24.51 -3.82 49.90
C ASP A 479 24.53 -5.32 49.54
N LEU A 480 25.24 -5.57 48.43
CA LEU A 480 26.07 -6.74 48.10
C LEU A 480 25.48 -7.99 47.43
N LEU A 481 25.70 -8.03 46.10
CA LEU A 481 26.56 -8.98 45.37
C LEU A 481 26.47 -10.50 45.61
N SER A 482 26.51 -11.18 44.45
CA SER A 482 27.14 -12.48 44.10
C SER A 482 26.16 -13.65 43.91
N ASN A 483 26.04 -14.31 42.75
CA ASN A 483 26.95 -15.00 41.82
C ASN A 483 26.69 -16.52 41.90
N GLN A 484 26.76 -17.21 40.75
CA GLN A 484 26.69 -18.68 40.52
C GLN A 484 25.27 -19.27 40.38
N GLY A 485 24.99 -20.18 39.44
CA GLY A 485 25.85 -20.91 38.52
C GLY A 485 25.00 -21.71 37.51
N TRP A 486 25.64 -22.06 36.40
CA TRP A 486 25.14 -22.95 35.36
C TRP A 486 25.17 -24.39 35.87
N ASP A 487 24.16 -25.21 35.54
CA ASP A 487 24.34 -26.65 35.35
C ASP A 487 23.23 -27.25 34.46
N ASP A 488 23.66 -28.23 33.67
CA ASP A 488 23.08 -28.84 32.48
C ASP A 488 21.94 -29.86 32.69
N ALA A 489 20.99 -29.83 31.72
CA ALA A 489 20.32 -30.97 31.06
C ALA A 489 19.27 -31.83 31.82
N PRO A 490 18.47 -32.70 31.15
CA PRO A 490 18.11 -32.84 29.73
C PRO A 490 16.58 -32.87 29.47
N ASP A 491 16.20 -32.65 28.21
CA ASP A 491 14.86 -32.92 27.67
C ASP A 491 14.63 -34.45 27.51
N PRO A 492 13.44 -34.98 27.89
CA PRO A 492 12.82 -35.98 27.04
C PRO A 492 11.28 -35.90 26.96
N LEU A 493 10.79 -35.69 25.74
CA LEU A 493 9.59 -36.29 25.11
C LEU A 493 8.58 -37.01 26.02
N GLY A 494 7.35 -36.49 26.05
CA GLY A 494 6.14 -37.31 26.10
C GLY A 494 4.96 -36.74 26.88
N SER A 495 3.80 -36.76 26.20
CA SER A 495 2.40 -36.58 26.63
C SER A 495 1.92 -35.18 26.97
N ASP A 496 1.10 -34.68 26.04
CA ASP A 496 -0.28 -34.22 26.24
C ASP A 496 -0.55 -33.37 27.48
N GLU A 497 -0.78 -32.07 27.26
CA GLU A 497 -1.85 -31.33 27.94
C GLU A 497 -2.13 -30.02 27.17
N ASP A 498 -3.42 -29.87 26.88
CA ASP A 498 -4.18 -28.75 26.32
C ASP A 498 -3.64 -27.34 26.60
N ASP A 499 -3.39 -26.57 25.54
CA ASP A 499 -3.31 -25.10 25.56
C ASP A 499 -4.21 -24.55 24.44
N TRP A 500 -5.53 -24.70 24.61
CA TRP A 500 -6.50 -23.74 24.08
C TRP A 500 -6.86 -22.87 25.28
N VAL A 501 -6.31 -21.66 25.31
CA VAL A 501 -6.69 -20.68 26.34
C VAL A 501 -8.09 -20.18 25.98
N ASP A 502 -9.02 -20.40 26.90
CA ASP A 502 -10.35 -19.79 26.94
C ASP A 502 -10.20 -18.26 26.90
N ASP A 503 -10.65 -17.64 25.81
CA ASP A 503 -10.72 -16.18 25.64
C ASP A 503 -12.17 -15.67 25.87
N ASP A 504 -12.81 -16.19 26.93
CA ASP A 504 -14.21 -15.91 27.29
C ASP A 504 -14.39 -14.65 28.17
N GLU A 505 -13.41 -13.76 28.32
CA GLU A 505 -13.52 -12.59 29.21
C GLU A 505 -13.09 -11.23 28.61
N LEU A 506 -13.40 -10.92 27.34
CA LEU A 506 -13.07 -9.59 26.77
C LEU A 506 -14.18 -8.76 26.11
N PHE A 507 -15.46 -9.14 26.17
CA PHE A 507 -16.53 -8.31 25.59
C PHE A 507 -17.77 -8.16 26.49
N SER A 508 -17.59 -7.53 27.65
CA SER A 508 -18.70 -6.88 28.38
C SER A 508 -18.65 -5.36 28.16
N GLY A 509 -18.95 -4.96 26.92
CA GLY A 509 -19.19 -3.57 26.52
C GLY A 509 -20.69 -3.35 26.34
N ASN A 510 -21.30 -2.64 27.27
CA ASN A 510 -22.73 -2.46 27.43
C ASN A 510 -23.30 -1.47 26.38
N ASP A 511 -23.93 -1.95 25.30
CA ASP A 511 -24.94 -1.15 24.58
C ASP A 511 -26.12 -2.00 24.09
N ALA A 512 -27.33 -1.59 24.47
CA ALA A 512 -28.53 -2.37 24.35
C ALA A 512 -29.54 -1.66 23.45
N ASN A 513 -29.73 -2.17 22.22
CA ASN A 513 -31.07 -2.37 21.64
C ASN A 513 -31.03 -3.20 20.34
N HIS A 514 -31.45 -4.47 20.48
CA HIS A 514 -32.08 -5.30 19.45
C HIS A 514 -31.29 -5.70 18.18
N THR A 515 -30.20 -6.48 18.31
CA THR A 515 -29.71 -7.46 17.30
C THR A 515 -28.63 -8.44 17.82
N ALA A 516 -27.95 -8.12 18.92
CA ALA A 516 -26.76 -8.86 19.39
C ALA A 516 -26.93 -10.38 19.60
N ASP A 517 -28.02 -10.83 20.25
CA ASP A 517 -28.22 -12.25 20.61
C ASP A 517 -28.34 -13.21 19.40
N GLY A 518 -28.79 -12.72 18.24
CA GLY A 518 -28.98 -13.55 17.04
C GLY A 518 -27.72 -13.71 16.19
N PHE A 519 -26.88 -12.67 16.18
CA PHE A 519 -25.60 -12.64 15.47
C PHE A 519 -24.62 -13.62 16.12
N GLU A 520 -24.42 -13.51 17.43
CA GLU A 520 -23.46 -14.31 18.19
C GLU A 520 -23.80 -15.81 18.14
N ALA A 521 -25.08 -16.16 18.34
CA ALA A 521 -25.55 -17.55 18.24
C ALA A 521 -25.40 -18.14 16.83
N ALA A 522 -25.59 -17.34 15.78
CA ALA A 522 -25.41 -17.78 14.40
C ALA A 522 -23.92 -18.02 14.06
N LEU A 523 -23.03 -17.17 14.59
CA LEU A 523 -21.60 -17.30 14.40
C LEU A 523 -21.04 -18.50 15.17
N GLU A 524 -21.43 -18.68 16.43
CA GLU A 524 -21.05 -19.83 17.26
C GLU A 524 -21.46 -21.16 16.60
N ARG A 525 -22.70 -21.24 16.09
CA ARG A 525 -23.16 -22.40 15.32
C ARG A 525 -22.32 -22.65 14.08
N SER A 526 -21.91 -21.58 13.38
CA SER A 526 -21.08 -21.68 12.18
C SER A 526 -19.69 -22.20 12.52
N ASN A 527 -19.09 -21.73 13.61
CA ASN A 527 -17.76 -22.15 14.08
C ASN A 527 -17.74 -23.63 14.40
N ASN A 528 -18.71 -24.10 15.17
CA ASN A 528 -18.87 -25.53 15.49
C ASN A 528 -18.93 -26.42 14.23
N LEU A 529 -19.63 -25.98 13.19
CA LEU A 529 -19.72 -26.74 11.93
C LEU A 529 -18.43 -26.68 11.12
N ILE A 530 -17.73 -25.55 11.10
CA ILE A 530 -16.42 -25.39 10.44
C ILE A 530 -15.37 -26.28 11.13
N GLU A 531 -15.36 -26.33 12.46
CA GLU A 531 -14.47 -27.21 13.23
C GLU A 531 -14.71 -28.69 12.94
N GLN A 532 -15.97 -29.12 12.88
CA GLN A 532 -16.33 -30.49 12.49
C GLN A 532 -15.84 -30.81 11.07
N PHE A 533 -15.98 -29.87 10.14
CA PHE A 533 -15.46 -30.02 8.79
C PHE A 533 -13.93 -30.10 8.78
N VAL A 534 -13.24 -29.23 9.52
CA VAL A 534 -11.77 -29.21 9.68
C VAL A 534 -11.27 -30.55 10.21
N ALA A 535 -11.88 -31.08 11.27
CA ALA A 535 -11.58 -32.41 11.82
C ALA A 535 -11.73 -33.50 10.76
N SER A 536 -12.84 -33.50 10.00
CA SER A 536 -13.06 -34.48 8.92
C SER A 536 -11.99 -34.43 7.82
N GLN A 537 -11.46 -33.24 7.51
CA GLN A 537 -10.42 -33.08 6.50
C GLN A 537 -9.06 -33.56 7.00
N ILE A 538 -8.75 -33.35 8.29
CA ILE A 538 -7.54 -33.86 8.93
C ILE A 538 -7.57 -35.39 8.95
N ASP A 539 -8.70 -35.99 9.33
CA ASP A 539 -8.90 -37.44 9.32
C ASP A 539 -8.79 -38.05 7.92
N ALA A 540 -9.19 -37.30 6.89
CA ALA A 540 -9.01 -37.66 5.49
C ALA A 540 -7.56 -37.51 4.98
N GLY A 541 -6.61 -37.12 5.83
CA GLY A 541 -5.18 -37.01 5.53
C GLY A 541 -4.79 -35.74 4.75
N ARG A 542 -5.57 -34.65 4.85
CA ARG A 542 -5.21 -33.36 4.23
C ARG A 542 -4.14 -32.65 5.05
N SER A 543 -3.31 -31.82 4.39
CA SER A 543 -2.29 -31.04 5.08
C SER A 543 -2.91 -29.90 5.89
N LYS A 544 -2.29 -29.55 7.03
CA LYS A 544 -2.73 -28.47 7.92
C LYS A 544 -2.91 -27.14 7.17
N ALA A 545 -1.99 -26.80 6.26
CA ALA A 545 -2.07 -25.59 5.43
C ALA A 545 -3.32 -25.56 4.53
N THR A 546 -3.68 -26.68 3.90
CA THR A 546 -4.88 -26.76 3.05
C THR A 546 -6.16 -26.70 3.88
N VAL A 547 -6.16 -27.28 5.08
CA VAL A 547 -7.33 -27.24 5.97
C VAL A 547 -7.54 -25.83 6.53
N SER A 548 -6.47 -25.16 6.96
CA SER A 548 -6.51 -23.78 7.45
C SER A 548 -7.05 -22.81 6.40
N ALA A 549 -6.54 -22.87 5.17
CA ALA A 549 -7.01 -21.99 4.09
C ALA A 549 -8.51 -22.16 3.81
N ARG A 550 -9.01 -23.40 3.84
CA ARG A 550 -10.44 -23.68 3.66
C ARG A 550 -11.28 -23.20 4.83
N ALA A 551 -10.76 -23.29 6.05
CA ALA A 551 -11.46 -22.78 7.22
C ALA A 551 -11.61 -21.26 7.13
N SER A 552 -10.55 -20.54 6.71
CA SER A 552 -10.59 -19.10 6.47
C SER A 552 -11.62 -18.71 5.40
N ASP A 553 -11.68 -19.43 4.27
CA ASP A 553 -12.69 -19.20 3.22
C ASP A 553 -14.13 -19.34 3.75
N LEU A 554 -14.37 -20.32 4.62
CA LEU A 554 -15.69 -20.60 5.18
C LEU A 554 -16.08 -19.58 6.25
N TRP A 555 -15.13 -19.15 7.06
CA TRP A 555 -15.30 -18.12 8.07
C TRP A 555 -15.79 -16.82 7.47
N LEU A 556 -15.23 -16.41 6.33
CA LEU A 556 -15.66 -15.21 5.63
C LEU A 556 -17.13 -15.24 5.22
N TYR A 557 -17.62 -16.39 4.74
CA TYR A 557 -19.03 -16.53 4.39
C TYR A 557 -19.94 -16.69 5.62
N ALA A 558 -19.46 -17.32 6.69
CA ALA A 558 -20.17 -17.38 7.97
C ALA A 558 -20.36 -15.99 8.60
N ASP A 559 -19.31 -15.18 8.58
CA ASP A 559 -19.35 -13.79 9.04
C ASP A 559 -20.33 -12.95 8.21
N PHE A 560 -20.27 -13.04 6.88
CA PHE A 560 -21.24 -12.41 5.99
C PHE A 560 -22.70 -12.82 6.30
N LEU A 561 -22.97 -14.12 6.46
CA LEU A 561 -24.32 -14.61 6.76
C LEU A 561 -24.83 -14.16 8.13
N SER A 562 -23.97 -14.20 9.13
CA SER A 562 -24.33 -13.81 10.49
C SER A 562 -24.57 -12.30 10.58
N ARG A 563 -23.67 -11.47 10.04
CA ARG A 563 -23.79 -10.00 10.07
C ARG A 563 -25.00 -9.48 9.29
N PHE A 564 -25.18 -9.94 8.05
CA PHE A 564 -26.23 -9.38 7.19
C PHE A 564 -27.57 -10.11 7.31
N TYR A 565 -27.59 -11.40 7.68
CA TYR A 565 -28.83 -12.18 7.69
C TYR A 565 -29.19 -12.77 9.06
N GLY A 566 -28.31 -12.68 10.06
CA GLY A 566 -28.49 -13.35 11.36
C GLY A 566 -28.61 -14.87 11.21
N ARG A 567 -27.95 -15.44 10.19
CA ARG A 567 -28.05 -16.86 9.83
C ARG A 567 -26.72 -17.57 10.02
N ALA A 568 -26.78 -18.84 10.42
CA ALA A 568 -25.61 -19.68 10.47
C ALA A 568 -25.23 -20.21 9.08
N ILE A 569 -23.99 -20.67 8.92
CA ILE A 569 -23.45 -21.14 7.63
C ILE A 569 -24.23 -22.32 7.02
N ASP A 570 -24.91 -23.15 7.81
CA ASP A 570 -25.77 -24.24 7.32
C ASP A 570 -27.13 -23.75 6.75
N GLN A 571 -27.49 -22.50 7.03
CA GLN A 571 -28.71 -21.86 6.56
C GLN A 571 -28.48 -20.97 5.33
N GLY A 572 -27.26 -20.97 4.80
CA GLY A 572 -26.96 -20.34 3.52
C GLY A 572 -27.71 -21.00 2.37
N ASP A 573 -28.05 -20.19 1.38
CA ASP A 573 -28.83 -20.58 0.21
C ASP A 573 -28.18 -20.02 -1.06
N TYR A 574 -28.83 -20.24 -2.21
CA TYR A 574 -28.30 -19.75 -3.49
C TYR A 574 -28.22 -18.21 -3.52
N ALA A 575 -29.22 -17.51 -2.98
CA ALA A 575 -29.32 -16.05 -3.06
C ALA A 575 -28.22 -15.38 -2.24
N THR A 576 -28.03 -15.82 -1.00
CA THR A 576 -26.98 -15.33 -0.10
C THR A 576 -25.57 -15.63 -0.61
N LEU A 577 -25.36 -16.81 -1.22
CA LEU A 577 -24.07 -17.10 -1.86
C LEU A 577 -23.85 -16.30 -3.15
N ASP A 578 -24.88 -16.04 -3.96
CA ASP A 578 -24.74 -15.18 -5.14
C ASP A 578 -24.35 -13.75 -4.72
N GLU A 579 -24.99 -13.21 -3.70
CA GLU A 579 -24.66 -11.88 -3.16
C GLU A 579 -23.25 -11.86 -2.56
N CYS A 580 -22.88 -12.87 -1.77
CA CYS A 580 -21.54 -12.98 -1.21
C CYS A 580 -20.47 -13.03 -2.32
N LEU A 581 -20.61 -13.93 -3.30
CA LEU A 581 -19.57 -14.19 -4.30
C LEU A 581 -19.44 -13.11 -5.37
N PHE A 582 -20.55 -12.49 -5.78
CA PHE A 582 -20.59 -11.60 -6.94
C PHE A 582 -20.70 -10.12 -6.55
N PHE A 583 -20.84 -9.80 -5.26
CA PHE A 583 -20.97 -8.42 -4.81
C PHE A 583 -20.16 -8.10 -3.56
N PHE A 584 -20.39 -8.82 -2.46
CA PHE A 584 -19.71 -8.54 -1.19
C PHE A 584 -18.21 -8.87 -1.24
N TYR A 585 -17.86 -10.09 -1.65
CA TYR A 585 -16.49 -10.59 -1.66
C TYR A 585 -15.53 -9.75 -2.51
N PRO A 586 -15.87 -9.37 -3.77
CA PRO A 586 -14.98 -8.54 -4.58
C PRO A 586 -14.74 -7.14 -4.00
N ARG A 587 -15.70 -6.58 -3.24
CA ARG A 587 -15.66 -5.22 -2.73
C ARG A 587 -15.02 -5.09 -1.34
N LYS A 588 -15.39 -5.97 -0.42
CA LYS A 588 -15.12 -5.78 1.02
C LYS A 588 -13.92 -6.59 1.53
N VAL A 589 -13.36 -7.49 0.72
CA VAL A 589 -12.26 -8.37 1.13
C VAL A 589 -10.94 -7.87 0.57
N LEU A 590 -10.07 -7.42 1.48
CA LEU A 590 -8.71 -6.99 1.15
C LEU A 590 -7.92 -8.14 0.50
N ASN A 591 -7.18 -7.84 -0.57
CA ASN A 591 -6.41 -8.82 -1.35
C ASN A 591 -7.24 -9.95 -1.97
N SER A 592 -8.52 -9.68 -2.30
CA SER A 592 -9.30 -10.58 -3.14
C SER A 592 -8.55 -10.81 -4.46
N SER A 593 -8.55 -12.06 -4.95
CA SER A 593 -7.88 -12.40 -6.20
C SER A 593 -8.70 -13.43 -6.98
N PRO A 594 -8.54 -13.48 -8.32
CA PRO A 594 -9.25 -14.46 -9.16
C PRO A 594 -8.95 -15.91 -8.76
N ARG A 595 -7.78 -16.15 -8.15
CA ARG A 595 -7.41 -17.47 -7.62
C ARG A 595 -8.19 -17.76 -6.34
N ASN A 596 -8.19 -16.83 -5.38
CA ASN A 596 -8.86 -17.00 -4.10
C ASN A 596 -10.37 -17.18 -4.28
N ALA A 597 -11.01 -16.45 -5.19
CA ALA A 597 -12.43 -16.66 -5.49
C ALA A 597 -12.76 -18.08 -5.97
N ARG A 598 -11.88 -18.69 -6.79
CA ARG A 598 -12.04 -20.08 -7.26
C ARG A 598 -11.82 -21.07 -6.12
N GLU A 599 -10.88 -20.78 -5.23
CA GLU A 599 -10.59 -21.57 -4.02
C GLU A 599 -11.77 -21.50 -3.04
N MET A 600 -12.30 -20.31 -2.74
CA MET A 600 -13.50 -20.10 -1.91
C MET A 600 -14.72 -20.85 -2.45
N CYS A 601 -15.00 -20.76 -3.75
CA CYS A 601 -16.06 -21.55 -4.39
C CYS A 601 -15.87 -23.07 -4.17
N THR A 602 -14.63 -23.52 -4.16
CA THR A 602 -14.28 -24.94 -3.95
C THR A 602 -14.44 -25.35 -2.49
N SER A 603 -14.04 -24.49 -1.55
CA SER A 603 -14.21 -24.66 -0.11
C SER A 603 -15.70 -24.77 0.24
N LEU A 604 -16.52 -23.82 -0.24
CA LEU A 604 -17.98 -23.83 -0.05
C LEU A 604 -18.64 -25.10 -0.60
N LYS A 605 -18.30 -25.53 -1.82
CA LYS A 605 -18.83 -26.78 -2.38
C LYS A 605 -18.51 -27.99 -1.51
N GLN A 606 -17.26 -28.11 -1.06
CA GLN A 606 -16.83 -29.27 -0.27
C GLN A 606 -17.49 -29.27 1.10
N PHE A 607 -17.61 -28.10 1.73
CA PHE A 607 -18.28 -27.93 3.00
C PHE A 607 -19.77 -28.30 2.93
N TYR A 608 -20.52 -27.78 1.95
CA TYR A 608 -21.94 -28.14 1.81
C TYR A 608 -22.16 -29.61 1.44
N SER A 609 -21.26 -30.22 0.67
CA SER A 609 -21.29 -31.67 0.45
C SER A 609 -21.02 -32.47 1.73
N PHE A 610 -20.15 -31.96 2.63
CA PHE A 610 -19.93 -32.54 3.96
C PHE A 610 -21.16 -32.39 4.86
N LEU A 611 -21.77 -31.20 4.94
CA LEU A 611 -23.00 -31.00 5.72
C LEU A 611 -24.13 -31.95 5.28
N LYS A 612 -24.21 -32.23 3.97
CA LYS A 612 -25.16 -33.21 3.44
C LYS A 612 -24.82 -34.64 3.83
N SER A 613 -23.54 -35.04 3.85
CA SER A 613 -23.15 -36.39 4.28
C SER A 613 -23.41 -36.62 5.76
N GLU A 614 -23.24 -35.58 6.58
CA GLU A 614 -23.55 -35.60 8.01
C GLU A 614 -25.05 -35.45 8.31
N GLY A 615 -25.88 -35.22 7.29
CA GLY A 615 -27.34 -35.08 7.44
C GLY A 615 -27.78 -33.77 8.09
N VAL A 616 -26.89 -32.78 8.19
CA VAL A 616 -27.19 -31.43 8.70
C VAL A 616 -28.12 -30.69 7.73
N ILE A 617 -27.90 -30.86 6.42
CA ILE A 617 -28.75 -30.30 5.37
C ILE A 617 -29.30 -31.39 4.43
N GLY A 618 -30.48 -31.13 3.87
CA GLY A 618 -31.12 -32.06 2.92
C GLY A 618 -30.62 -31.95 1.48
N ASN A 619 -30.01 -30.82 1.10
CA ASN A 619 -29.63 -30.54 -0.29
C ASN A 619 -28.40 -29.63 -0.39
N ASP A 620 -27.46 -29.95 -1.28
CA ASP A 620 -26.24 -29.18 -1.59
C ASP A 620 -26.19 -28.72 -3.07
N THR A 621 -27.26 -28.92 -3.85
CA THR A 621 -27.26 -28.63 -5.29
C THR A 621 -27.02 -27.15 -5.61
N PHE A 622 -27.41 -26.24 -4.72
CA PHE A 622 -27.18 -24.81 -4.87
C PHE A 622 -25.67 -24.48 -4.82
N ALA A 623 -24.94 -25.02 -3.84
CA ALA A 623 -23.50 -24.83 -3.71
C ALA A 623 -22.74 -25.45 -4.91
N GLN A 624 -23.19 -26.59 -5.42
CA GLN A 624 -22.62 -27.19 -6.63
C GLN A 624 -22.85 -26.32 -7.88
N ALA A 625 -24.05 -25.71 -8.00
CA ALA A 625 -24.37 -24.82 -9.10
C ALA A 625 -23.54 -23.53 -9.07
N LEU A 626 -23.29 -22.96 -7.90
CA LEU A 626 -22.42 -21.79 -7.74
C LEU A 626 -20.95 -22.12 -7.98
N TRP A 627 -20.46 -23.29 -7.56
CA TRP A 627 -19.11 -23.74 -7.90
C TRP A 627 -18.87 -23.90 -9.41
N GLN A 628 -19.91 -24.25 -10.19
CA GLN A 628 -19.81 -24.26 -11.66
C GLN A 628 -19.61 -22.86 -12.24
N ARG A 629 -19.96 -21.81 -11.48
CA ARG A 629 -19.81 -20.39 -11.84
C ARG A 629 -18.54 -19.74 -11.26
N ARG A 630 -17.62 -20.53 -10.67
CA ARG A 630 -16.36 -20.00 -10.08
C ARG A 630 -15.53 -19.15 -11.05
N ASP A 631 -15.58 -19.44 -12.34
CA ASP A 631 -14.85 -18.67 -13.36
C ASP A 631 -15.54 -17.33 -13.64
N GLN A 632 -16.86 -17.23 -13.45
CA GLN A 632 -17.57 -15.95 -13.47
C GLN A 632 -17.20 -15.10 -12.23
N ALA A 633 -17.13 -15.72 -11.04
CA ALA A 633 -16.75 -15.01 -9.82
C ALA A 633 -15.31 -14.47 -9.91
N ALA A 634 -14.40 -15.28 -10.47
CA ALA A 634 -13.05 -14.83 -10.78
C ALA A 634 -13.04 -13.68 -11.79
N LEU A 635 -13.85 -13.75 -12.85
CA LEU A 635 -13.92 -12.69 -13.87
C LEU A 635 -14.49 -11.38 -13.32
N VAL A 636 -15.40 -11.40 -12.34
CA VAL A 636 -15.85 -10.18 -11.65
C VAL A 636 -14.67 -9.47 -11.00
N ILE A 637 -13.79 -10.20 -10.31
CA ILE A 637 -12.58 -9.61 -9.68
C ILE A 637 -11.62 -9.10 -10.75
N GLU A 638 -11.36 -9.89 -11.81
CA GLU A 638 -10.48 -9.48 -12.91
C GLU A 638 -10.98 -8.19 -13.60
N LEU A 639 -12.29 -8.02 -13.77
CA LEU A 639 -12.87 -6.80 -14.33
C LEU A 639 -12.90 -5.66 -13.33
N TYR A 640 -13.18 -5.92 -12.05
CA TYR A 640 -13.16 -4.91 -11.00
C TYR A 640 -11.75 -4.30 -10.83
N GLU A 641 -10.70 -5.12 -10.83
CA GLU A 641 -9.29 -4.69 -10.80
C GLU A 641 -8.89 -3.83 -12.02
N GLN A 642 -9.66 -3.89 -13.11
CA GLN A 642 -9.44 -3.09 -14.33
C GLN A 642 -10.19 -1.76 -14.31
N ILE A 643 -11.17 -1.58 -13.43
CA ILE A 643 -11.89 -0.31 -13.27
C ILE A 643 -10.96 0.66 -12.54
N ASP A 644 -10.74 1.83 -13.14
CA ASP A 644 -9.94 2.90 -12.57
C ASP A 644 -10.80 3.77 -11.64
N GLY A 645 -10.43 3.85 -10.36
CA GLY A 645 -11.14 4.61 -9.33
C GLY A 645 -11.18 6.13 -9.61
N GLU A 646 -10.26 6.63 -10.43
CA GLU A 646 -10.20 8.05 -10.81
C GLU A 646 -10.82 8.31 -12.19
N SER A 647 -11.45 7.30 -12.81
CA SER A 647 -12.09 7.43 -14.12
C SER A 647 -13.41 8.20 -14.01
N PRO A 648 -13.70 9.14 -14.95
CA PRO A 648 -15.03 9.74 -15.07
C PRO A 648 -16.14 8.73 -15.41
N GLN A 649 -15.79 7.50 -15.81
CA GLN A 649 -16.73 6.40 -16.05
C GLN A 649 -16.74 5.38 -14.89
N PHE A 650 -16.06 5.65 -13.78
CA PHE A 650 -15.96 4.73 -12.64
C PHE A 650 -17.34 4.26 -12.19
N GLU A 651 -18.22 5.19 -11.80
CA GLU A 651 -19.58 4.88 -11.32
C GLU A 651 -20.35 4.02 -12.32
N ARG A 652 -20.23 4.37 -13.61
CA ARG A 652 -20.88 3.62 -14.68
C ARG A 652 -20.34 2.20 -14.79
N LEU A 653 -19.04 2.02 -14.92
CA LEU A 653 -18.41 0.69 -15.03
C LEU A 653 -18.68 -0.14 -13.77
N PHE A 654 -18.60 0.48 -12.60
CA PHE A 654 -18.85 -0.12 -11.30
C PHE A 654 -20.30 -0.60 -11.17
N ALA A 655 -21.27 0.28 -11.41
CA ALA A 655 -22.69 -0.04 -11.31
C ALA A 655 -23.08 -1.16 -12.28
N HIS A 656 -22.58 -1.14 -13.52
CA HIS A 656 -22.84 -2.21 -14.48
C HIS A 656 -22.13 -3.53 -14.13
N LEU A 657 -20.92 -3.48 -13.55
CA LEU A 657 -20.21 -4.69 -13.12
C LEU A 657 -20.95 -5.41 -11.99
N PHE A 658 -21.54 -4.67 -11.06
CA PHE A 658 -22.20 -5.21 -9.88
C PHE A 658 -23.71 -5.37 -9.99
N ALA A 659 -24.29 -5.16 -11.18
CA ALA A 659 -25.71 -5.44 -11.42
C ALA A 659 -26.07 -6.91 -11.05
N PRO A 660 -27.21 -7.14 -10.36
CA PRO A 660 -28.30 -6.20 -10.06
C PRO A 660 -28.16 -5.47 -8.71
N TYR A 661 -27.07 -5.67 -7.96
CA TYR A 661 -26.97 -5.21 -6.57
C TYR A 661 -26.87 -3.69 -6.43
N THR A 662 -26.49 -3.03 -7.52
CA THR A 662 -26.41 -1.58 -7.69
C THR A 662 -27.65 -0.98 -8.35
N ALA A 663 -28.59 -1.81 -8.85
CA ALA A 663 -29.73 -1.35 -9.65
C ALA A 663 -30.83 -0.63 -8.87
#